data_AF-A0A9D8XIP3-F1
#
_entry.id   AF-A0A9D8XIP3-F1
#
_cell.length_a   1.000
_cell.length_b   1.000
_cell.length_c   1.000
_cell.angle_alpha   90.00
_cell.angle_beta   90.00
_cell.angle_gamma   90.00
#
_symmetry.space_group_name_H-M   'P 1'
#
loop_
_entity.id
_entity.type
_entity.pdbx_description
1 polymer ?
#
loop_
_entity_poly.entity_id
_entity_poly.type
_entity_poly.pdbx_seq_one_letter_code
_entity_poly.pdbx_strand_id
1 'polypeptide(L)'
;MKKLALLCLAALGFSLMGCNPEPTPTPSDEAQPSITLEKGSENVNYVTFTLTTTNATEARYMVLEDGAEAPTLDAIMTEGVAVELTEGKAEVKADGLEADTEYMVVAAAKNVTKVAGSNTLYVKTTAQAEVALDVELVQVAHTSINFRFTAENAERVAYLVQNATKEVPEASEVLRKGDEVDPASKEAVEVTDLDPVKDYVLLVAAEGAGKTTMVELAFTTKDDPSNVIEHNYTRVKGSKYSSNYYLMFSYEDANEADNFAYNENTLCLDFYGDPEKDYLPAGTYEVKESTEWPCVNSMRYSTYGYDNGVLLKSGAVEVSIDPDTKAYTFVINLQLKDGRSLAANYTGDVDNMPVVDKVFVTTDYTTAKATTSDNGLTWALTLADDAGNAAHLNLTNAFQAPYIVNNTYTISTSAEEFSAKVLAAEAGQFDNVTSTFVVAGENGGEFKFATGTLTVDIDWDTKEYLISFYGTLENGYIIESEYKGAVEGCSLEQSEEVIDVTMNRAYASSYESGANWYITLAENGEDDVANYMLKLDVYCKPSQFLAAGVYQLGVGTGEGYLGADATTLTVAGQGQYNFTEARLTVETNLADKTYTMVVSGRVRDGRTFLMSYVGKVDGMEIVDAEDTPTEITWSTFSARKWYSDNWELTIKDSTEQYTIAFDMRTGDSSINYIPSNIYVLGESYVDTIYIDNNYSTFNGSKKAFESVTLNIEYIEASQTYNVSFEVKLVDGREFNGTYSGAIAGSPAA
;
A
#
# COMPACT_ATOMS: atom_id res chain seq x y z
N MET A 1 -11.82 26.18 -53.64
CA MET A 1 -12.60 26.05 -54.90
C MET A 1 -13.96 26.71 -54.74
N LYS A 2 -14.17 27.83 -55.46
CA LYS A 2 -15.42 28.52 -55.85
C LYS A 2 -15.05 30.01 -56.04
N LYS A 3 -14.70 30.38 -57.27
CA LYS A 3 -14.80 31.78 -57.72
C LYS A 3 -15.59 31.78 -59.01
N LEU A 4 -16.83 32.25 -58.85
CA LEU A 4 -17.75 32.63 -59.92
C LEU A 4 -17.16 33.81 -60.69
N ALA A 5 -17.40 33.78 -61.99
CA ALA A 5 -17.21 34.87 -62.93
C ALA A 5 -18.17 36.04 -62.67
N LEU A 6 -17.70 37.26 -62.92
CA LEU A 6 -18.53 38.44 -63.23
C LEU A 6 -17.68 39.40 -64.07
N LEU A 7 -17.79 39.34 -65.40
CA LEU A 7 -18.71 40.08 -66.27
C LEU A 7 -18.07 41.37 -66.79
N CYS A 8 -17.47 41.25 -67.97
CA CYS A 8 -17.24 42.34 -68.91
C CYS A 8 -18.58 42.90 -69.40
N LEU A 9 -18.76 44.23 -69.43
CA LEU A 9 -19.60 44.87 -70.44
C LEU A 9 -19.35 46.38 -70.57
N ALA A 10 -19.14 46.80 -71.82
CA ALA A 10 -19.46 48.10 -72.42
C ALA A 10 -18.67 49.34 -71.92
N ALA A 11 -18.31 50.34 -72.74
CA ALA A 11 -18.79 50.72 -74.05
C ALA A 11 -17.69 51.49 -74.81
N LEU A 12 -17.45 51.11 -76.07
CA LEU A 12 -16.80 51.98 -77.05
C LEU A 12 -17.85 52.99 -77.54
N GLY A 13 -17.72 54.25 -77.11
CA GLY A 13 -18.44 55.38 -77.64
C GLY A 13 -17.53 56.24 -78.49
N PHE A 14 -17.72 56.21 -79.80
CA PHE A 14 -17.20 57.22 -80.73
C PHE A 14 -17.94 58.55 -80.48
N SER A 15 -17.20 59.62 -80.20
CA SER A 15 -17.64 60.99 -80.48
C SER A 15 -16.50 61.75 -81.18
N LEU A 16 -16.77 62.11 -82.43
CA LEU A 16 -16.08 63.19 -83.12
C LEU A 16 -16.60 64.51 -82.53
N MET A 17 -15.71 65.36 -82.00
CA MET A 17 -15.83 66.82 -82.07
C MET A 17 -14.45 67.45 -81.80
N GLY A 18 -14.11 68.44 -82.63
CA GLY A 18 -12.76 68.95 -82.79
C GLY A 18 -12.20 69.71 -81.59
N CYS A 19 -10.87 69.65 -81.48
CA CYS A 19 -10.09 70.62 -80.75
C CYS A 19 -9.28 71.40 -81.79
N ASN A 20 -9.62 72.67 -81.93
CA ASN A 20 -8.77 73.68 -82.54
C ASN A 20 -7.40 73.61 -81.84
N PRO A 21 -6.24 73.56 -82.53
CA PRO A 21 -4.97 73.75 -81.84
C PRO A 21 -4.96 75.18 -81.31
N GLU A 22 -5.18 75.35 -80.00
CA GLU A 22 -4.78 76.59 -79.33
C GLU A 22 -3.28 76.77 -79.58
N PRO A 23 -2.82 77.98 -79.96
CA PRO A 23 -1.41 78.23 -80.16
C PRO A 23 -0.69 77.96 -78.83
N THR A 24 0.29 77.05 -78.86
CA THR A 24 1.26 76.86 -77.78
C THR A 24 1.87 78.23 -77.46
N PRO A 25 1.71 78.76 -76.23
CA PRO A 25 2.25 80.08 -75.89
C PRO A 25 3.76 80.01 -76.01
N THR A 26 4.31 80.77 -76.96
CA THR A 26 5.74 81.01 -77.04
C THR A 26 6.11 81.84 -75.80
N PRO A 27 7.08 81.42 -74.97
CA PRO A 27 7.49 82.17 -73.79
C PRO A 27 7.81 83.63 -74.17
N SER A 28 7.13 84.58 -73.53
CA SER A 28 7.41 86.01 -73.71
C SER A 28 8.54 86.43 -72.77
N ASP A 29 9.60 87.04 -73.31
CA ASP A 29 10.79 87.46 -72.56
C ASP A 29 10.52 88.52 -71.47
N GLU A 30 9.33 89.14 -71.45
CA GLU A 30 8.91 90.10 -70.42
C GLU A 30 7.95 89.53 -69.36
N ALA A 31 7.37 88.34 -69.58
CA ALA A 31 6.39 87.74 -68.68
C ALA A 31 7.05 87.19 -67.41
N GLN A 32 6.35 87.24 -66.27
CA GLN A 32 6.84 86.64 -65.03
C GLN A 32 6.84 85.10 -65.17
N PRO A 33 7.98 84.41 -64.96
CA PRO A 33 7.97 82.96 -64.93
C PRO A 33 7.17 82.49 -63.72
N SER A 34 6.49 81.35 -63.85
CA SER A 34 5.88 80.64 -62.73
C SER A 34 6.40 79.21 -62.71
N ILE A 35 6.42 78.63 -61.51
CA ILE A 35 6.76 77.23 -61.29
C ILE A 35 5.91 76.68 -60.15
N THR A 36 5.43 75.46 -60.31
CA THR A 36 4.66 74.74 -59.29
C THR A 36 5.15 73.30 -59.22
N LEU A 37 5.20 72.76 -58.00
CA LEU A 37 5.56 71.38 -57.73
C LEU A 37 4.31 70.61 -57.30
N GLU A 38 4.09 69.46 -57.93
CA GLU A 38 3.04 68.52 -57.59
C GLU A 38 3.66 67.20 -57.13
N LYS A 39 3.15 66.66 -56.02
CA LYS A 39 3.65 65.43 -55.41
C LYS A 39 3.45 64.23 -56.34
N GLY A 40 4.51 63.45 -56.55
CA GLY A 40 4.46 62.16 -57.22
C GLY A 40 4.48 61.00 -56.21
N SER A 41 5.18 59.92 -56.55
CA SER A 41 5.35 58.74 -55.70
C SER A 41 6.45 58.90 -54.66
N GLU A 42 6.22 58.32 -53.49
CA GLU A 42 7.19 58.20 -52.41
C GLU A 42 7.71 56.75 -52.37
N ASN A 43 9.01 56.59 -52.21
CA ASN A 43 9.67 55.29 -52.15
C ASN A 43 10.75 55.28 -51.07
N VAL A 44 11.45 54.16 -50.89
CA VAL A 44 12.39 53.96 -49.77
C VAL A 44 13.59 54.89 -49.82
N ASN A 45 14.10 55.21 -51.01
CA ASN A 45 15.31 56.01 -51.20
C ASN A 45 15.16 57.08 -52.28
N TYR A 46 13.93 57.32 -52.73
CA TYR A 46 13.63 58.34 -53.72
C TYR A 46 12.20 58.83 -53.62
N VAL A 47 11.98 60.00 -54.17
CA VAL A 47 10.66 60.60 -54.36
C VAL A 47 10.54 61.09 -55.78
N THR A 48 9.34 61.05 -56.34
CA THR A 48 9.04 61.68 -57.62
C THR A 48 8.11 62.87 -57.43
N PHE A 49 8.24 63.87 -58.29
CA PHE A 49 7.35 65.03 -58.33
C PHE A 49 7.31 65.61 -59.73
N THR A 50 6.20 66.26 -60.06
CA THR A 50 6.03 66.94 -61.33
C THR A 50 6.28 68.41 -61.15
N LEU A 51 7.15 68.96 -61.98
CA LEU A 51 7.46 70.37 -62.05
C LEU A 51 6.76 70.95 -63.28
N THR A 52 5.89 71.92 -63.08
CA THR A 52 5.22 72.66 -64.17
C THR A 52 5.65 74.12 -64.13
N THR A 53 6.06 74.64 -65.28
CA THR A 53 6.47 76.02 -65.48
C THR A 53 5.64 76.72 -66.54
N THR A 54 5.59 78.05 -66.47
CA THR A 54 5.07 78.89 -67.55
C THR A 54 6.02 80.07 -67.73
N ASN A 55 6.30 80.46 -68.98
CA ASN A 55 7.22 81.55 -69.32
C ASN A 55 8.65 81.41 -68.74
N ALA A 56 9.11 80.18 -68.51
CA ALA A 56 10.47 79.86 -68.06
C ALA A 56 11.24 79.10 -69.13
N THR A 57 12.54 79.35 -69.21
CA THR A 57 13.47 78.64 -70.10
C THR A 57 14.38 77.70 -69.33
N GLU A 58 14.54 77.91 -68.02
CA GLU A 58 15.33 77.07 -67.12
C GLU A 58 14.56 76.81 -65.83
N ALA A 59 14.67 75.59 -65.29
CA ALA A 59 14.18 75.26 -63.97
C ALA A 59 15.21 74.39 -63.23
N ARG A 60 15.35 74.64 -61.92
CA ARG A 60 16.20 73.88 -61.01
C ARG A 60 15.46 73.56 -59.73
N TYR A 61 15.78 72.44 -59.09
CA TYR A 61 15.22 72.05 -57.79
C TYR A 61 16.32 71.68 -56.79
N MET A 62 15.96 71.73 -55.50
CA MET A 62 16.74 71.17 -54.40
C MET A 62 15.83 70.31 -53.52
N VAL A 63 16.38 69.22 -53.00
CA VAL A 63 15.74 68.38 -51.98
C VAL A 63 16.58 68.50 -50.71
N LEU A 64 15.94 68.86 -49.61
CA LEU A 64 16.57 69.12 -48.32
C LEU A 64 15.80 68.36 -47.26
N GLU A 65 16.45 67.88 -46.20
CA GLU A 65 15.73 67.31 -45.05
C GLU A 65 14.73 68.32 -44.48
N ASP A 66 13.58 67.83 -44.02
CA ASP A 66 12.55 68.69 -43.45
C ASP A 66 13.10 69.46 -42.22
N GLY A 67 12.68 70.72 -42.09
CA GLY A 67 13.20 71.64 -41.07
C GLY A 67 14.52 72.34 -41.42
N ALA A 68 15.18 72.01 -42.53
CA ALA A 68 16.29 72.80 -43.06
C ALA A 68 15.83 74.22 -43.48
N GLU A 69 16.71 75.22 -43.36
CA GLU A 69 16.39 76.60 -43.80
C GLU A 69 16.18 76.64 -45.32
N ALA A 70 15.04 77.20 -45.75
CA ALA A 70 14.71 77.26 -47.18
C ALA A 70 15.73 78.13 -47.94
N PRO A 71 16.38 77.60 -48.99
CA PRO A 71 17.40 78.33 -49.74
C PRO A 71 16.80 79.50 -50.51
N THR A 72 17.63 80.52 -50.76
CA THR A 72 17.24 81.65 -51.62
C THR A 72 17.08 81.21 -53.08
N LEU A 73 16.33 81.97 -53.87
CA LEU A 73 16.14 81.67 -55.31
C LEU A 73 17.48 81.61 -56.08
N ASP A 74 18.45 82.45 -55.73
CA ASP A 74 19.78 82.45 -56.34
C ASP A 74 20.58 81.19 -55.99
N ALA A 75 20.44 80.69 -54.76
CA ALA A 75 21.06 79.44 -54.33
C ALA A 75 20.47 78.24 -55.07
N ILE A 76 19.14 78.15 -55.20
CA ILE A 76 18.47 77.10 -55.98
C ILE A 76 18.91 77.13 -57.45
N MET A 77 19.05 78.33 -58.04
CA MET A 77 19.47 78.45 -59.44
C MET A 77 20.96 78.13 -59.68
N THR A 78 21.79 78.17 -58.64
CA THR A 78 23.24 77.92 -58.74
C THR A 78 23.60 76.48 -58.38
N GLU A 79 23.04 75.98 -57.27
CA GLU A 79 23.41 74.70 -56.66
C GLU A 79 22.35 73.62 -56.91
N GLY A 80 21.13 74.01 -57.28
CA GLY A 80 20.04 73.08 -57.57
C GLY A 80 20.25 72.28 -58.85
N VAL A 81 19.63 71.10 -58.88
CA VAL A 81 19.68 70.15 -60.00
C VAL A 81 18.86 70.70 -61.15
N ALA A 82 19.46 70.79 -62.34
CA ALA A 82 18.81 71.26 -63.56
C ALA A 82 17.78 70.26 -64.08
N VAL A 83 16.65 70.78 -64.54
CA VAL A 83 15.53 69.99 -65.06
C VAL A 83 15.34 70.29 -66.54
N GLU A 84 15.31 69.25 -67.36
CA GLU A 84 14.96 69.37 -68.77
C GLU A 84 13.43 69.52 -68.92
N LEU A 85 12.98 70.66 -69.44
CA LEU A 85 11.56 70.98 -69.60
C LEU A 85 11.08 70.54 -70.98
N THR A 86 10.00 69.74 -71.03
CA THR A 86 9.26 69.44 -72.26
C THR A 86 7.89 70.12 -72.19
N GLU A 87 7.63 71.09 -73.07
CA GLU A 87 6.40 71.89 -73.08
C GLU A 87 6.09 72.54 -71.71
N GLY A 88 7.13 72.99 -71.01
CA GLY A 88 7.01 73.61 -69.70
C GLY A 88 6.77 72.63 -68.54
N LYS A 89 6.83 71.32 -68.76
CA LYS A 89 6.67 70.30 -67.71
C LYS A 89 7.85 69.34 -67.63
N ALA A 90 8.07 68.77 -66.46
CA ALA A 90 9.01 67.69 -66.23
C ALA A 90 8.55 66.79 -65.08
N GLU A 91 8.70 65.48 -65.25
CA GLU A 91 8.60 64.50 -64.16
C GLU A 91 10.01 64.26 -63.62
N VAL A 92 10.20 64.50 -62.34
CA VAL A 92 11.52 64.45 -61.68
C VAL A 92 11.55 63.30 -60.70
N LYS A 93 12.64 62.52 -60.72
CA LYS A 93 12.98 61.51 -59.71
C LYS A 93 14.19 62.00 -58.92
N ALA A 94 13.99 62.33 -57.64
CA ALA A 94 15.06 62.66 -56.72
C ALA A 94 15.49 61.39 -55.97
N ASP A 95 16.59 60.79 -56.43
CA ASP A 95 17.20 59.56 -55.88
C ASP A 95 18.26 59.86 -54.82
N GLY A 96 18.63 58.83 -54.05
CA GLY A 96 19.74 58.87 -53.09
C GLY A 96 19.36 59.48 -51.74
N LEU A 97 18.08 59.41 -51.39
CA LEU A 97 17.54 59.88 -50.11
C LEU A 97 17.59 58.77 -49.05
N GLU A 98 17.69 59.16 -47.78
CA GLU A 98 17.62 58.25 -46.63
C GLU A 98 16.18 57.76 -46.44
N ALA A 99 16.01 56.52 -45.96
CA ALA A 99 14.69 55.92 -45.74
C ALA A 99 13.95 56.54 -44.53
N ASP A 100 12.61 56.45 -44.53
CA ASP A 100 11.73 57.00 -43.49
C ASP A 100 12.00 58.47 -43.11
N THR A 101 12.53 59.27 -44.04
CA THR A 101 12.99 60.64 -43.79
C THR A 101 12.09 61.63 -44.51
N GLU A 102 11.67 62.68 -43.78
CA GLU A 102 10.90 63.78 -44.34
C GLU A 102 11.84 64.77 -45.05
N TYR A 103 11.43 65.22 -46.23
CA TYR A 103 12.16 66.14 -47.08
C TYR A 103 11.25 67.28 -47.57
N MET A 104 11.88 68.43 -47.74
CA MET A 104 11.32 69.60 -48.39
C MET A 104 11.93 69.76 -49.79
N VAL A 105 11.08 69.78 -50.81
CA VAL A 105 11.44 70.08 -52.20
C VAL A 105 11.07 71.52 -52.52
N VAL A 106 12.06 72.28 -53.00
CA VAL A 106 11.89 73.65 -53.50
C VAL A 106 12.48 73.77 -54.90
N ALA A 107 11.85 74.57 -55.75
CA ALA A 107 12.33 74.78 -57.10
C ALA A 107 12.27 76.26 -57.49
N ALA A 108 13.15 76.64 -58.41
CA ALA A 108 13.19 77.96 -59.01
C ALA A 108 13.17 77.84 -60.53
N ALA A 109 12.43 78.72 -61.18
CA ALA A 109 12.37 78.83 -62.63
C ALA A 109 12.78 80.22 -63.07
N LYS A 110 13.51 80.28 -64.18
CA LYS A 110 14.12 81.51 -64.71
C LYS A 110 13.78 81.67 -66.20
N ASN A 111 13.62 82.93 -66.59
CA ASN A 111 13.72 83.36 -67.99
C ASN A 111 14.81 84.43 -68.15
N VAL A 112 14.85 85.12 -69.29
CA VAL A 112 15.95 86.03 -69.66
C VAL A 112 16.26 87.08 -68.57
N THR A 113 15.27 87.57 -67.81
CA THR A 113 15.49 88.65 -66.82
C THR A 113 14.92 88.40 -65.42
N LYS A 114 14.07 87.38 -65.21
CA LYS A 114 13.33 87.17 -63.96
C LYS A 114 13.45 85.74 -63.44
N VAL A 115 13.31 85.58 -62.12
CA VAL A 115 13.27 84.28 -61.41
C VAL A 115 12.00 84.21 -60.57
N ALA A 116 11.43 83.01 -60.45
CA ALA A 116 10.30 82.72 -59.56
C ALA A 116 10.57 81.41 -58.80
N GLY A 117 10.10 81.35 -57.54
CA GLY A 117 10.12 80.14 -56.74
C GLY A 117 8.82 79.37 -56.82
N SER A 118 8.88 78.08 -56.51
CA SER A 118 7.73 77.20 -56.40
C SER A 118 7.03 77.35 -55.05
N ASN A 119 5.89 76.67 -54.90
CA ASN A 119 5.46 76.21 -53.59
C ASN A 119 6.52 75.28 -52.98
N THR A 120 6.61 75.30 -51.65
CA THR A 120 7.30 74.24 -50.90
C THR A 120 6.48 72.95 -51.01
N LEU A 121 7.12 71.87 -51.42
CA LEU A 121 6.51 70.56 -51.49
C LEU A 121 7.15 69.65 -50.43
N TYR A 122 6.36 69.17 -49.48
CA TYR A 122 6.81 68.20 -48.49
C TYR A 122 6.55 66.77 -48.99
N VAL A 123 7.59 65.95 -48.90
CA VAL A 123 7.59 64.54 -49.28
C VAL A 123 8.32 63.74 -48.21
N LYS A 124 7.97 62.48 -48.05
CA LYS A 124 8.56 61.57 -47.08
C LYS A 124 8.96 60.28 -47.80
N THR A 125 10.22 59.87 -47.68
CA THR A 125 10.61 58.53 -48.14
C THR A 125 9.94 57.48 -47.26
N THR A 126 9.55 56.35 -47.83
CA THR A 126 8.91 55.29 -47.06
C THR A 126 9.94 54.55 -46.20
N ALA A 127 9.49 53.93 -45.10
CA ALA A 127 10.36 53.07 -44.31
C ALA A 127 10.89 51.89 -45.13
N GLN A 128 12.12 51.50 -44.85
CA GLN A 128 12.70 50.28 -45.41
C GLN A 128 12.02 49.06 -44.78
N ALA A 129 11.55 48.15 -45.63
CA ALA A 129 10.89 46.94 -45.16
C ALA A 129 11.84 46.15 -44.25
N GLU A 130 11.35 45.75 -43.07
CA GLU A 130 12.15 45.01 -42.11
C GLU A 130 12.21 43.52 -42.50
N VAL A 131 13.33 42.89 -42.16
CA VAL A 131 13.48 41.44 -42.30
C VAL A 131 12.67 40.80 -41.18
N ALA A 132 11.61 40.09 -41.55
CA ALA A 132 10.82 39.31 -40.61
C ALA A 132 11.18 37.84 -40.76
N LEU A 133 11.35 37.16 -39.63
CA LEU A 133 11.67 35.73 -39.57
C LEU A 133 10.80 35.09 -38.49
N ASP A 134 10.07 34.05 -38.87
CA ASP A 134 9.35 33.18 -37.96
C ASP A 134 9.83 31.74 -38.16
N VAL A 135 9.99 30.99 -37.08
CA VAL A 135 10.57 29.64 -37.11
C VAL A 135 9.76 28.74 -36.19
N GLU A 136 9.42 27.55 -36.68
CA GLU A 136 8.74 26.53 -35.90
C GLU A 136 9.49 25.19 -35.99
N LEU A 137 9.57 24.49 -34.86
CA LEU A 137 9.98 23.09 -34.84
C LEU A 137 8.78 22.24 -35.26
N VAL A 138 8.90 21.55 -36.40
CA VAL A 138 7.86 20.66 -36.92
C VAL A 138 7.93 19.31 -36.23
N GLN A 139 9.14 18.80 -36.01
CA GLN A 139 9.37 17.50 -35.41
C GLN A 139 10.72 17.46 -34.71
N VAL A 140 10.77 16.80 -33.56
CA VAL A 140 12.01 16.43 -32.87
C VAL A 140 12.05 14.90 -32.78
N ALA A 141 13.11 14.31 -33.32
CA ALA A 141 13.34 12.86 -33.39
C ALA A 141 14.60 12.46 -32.61
N HIS A 142 14.99 11.20 -32.72
CA HIS A 142 16.09 10.60 -31.96
C HIS A 142 17.46 11.24 -32.26
N THR A 143 17.76 11.37 -33.55
CA THR A 143 19.03 11.90 -34.05
C THR A 143 18.82 13.04 -35.05
N SER A 144 17.59 13.57 -35.13
CA SER A 144 17.26 14.63 -36.08
C SER A 144 16.15 15.56 -35.59
N ILE A 145 16.06 16.71 -36.23
CA ILE A 145 14.91 17.61 -36.14
C ILE A 145 14.44 18.00 -37.53
N ASN A 146 13.16 18.37 -37.63
CA ASN A 146 12.61 19.09 -38.77
C ASN A 146 12.09 20.44 -38.29
N PHE A 147 12.47 21.52 -38.97
CA PHE A 147 11.93 22.84 -38.70
C PHE A 147 11.46 23.50 -39.98
N ARG A 148 10.57 24.49 -39.85
CA ARG A 148 10.13 25.35 -40.94
C ARG A 148 10.39 26.79 -40.55
N PHE A 149 10.53 27.64 -41.54
CA PHE A 149 10.62 29.06 -41.32
C PHE A 149 9.84 29.83 -42.39
N THR A 150 9.45 31.05 -42.05
CA THR A 150 9.02 32.04 -43.03
C THR A 150 9.91 33.26 -42.90
N ALA A 151 10.50 33.69 -44.01
CA ALA A 151 11.34 34.87 -44.08
C ALA A 151 10.74 35.87 -45.07
N GLU A 152 10.43 37.09 -44.62
CA GLU A 152 9.98 38.19 -45.46
C GLU A 152 11.09 39.23 -45.59
N ASN A 153 11.30 39.74 -46.81
CA ASN A 153 12.36 40.69 -47.15
C ASN A 153 13.79 40.20 -46.83
N ALA A 154 13.98 38.88 -46.66
CA ALA A 154 15.28 38.26 -46.49
C ALA A 154 15.90 37.90 -47.85
N GLU A 155 17.16 38.27 -48.03
CA GLU A 155 18.01 37.89 -49.16
C GLU A 155 18.80 36.61 -48.87
N ARG A 156 19.09 36.32 -47.58
CA ARG A 156 19.84 35.14 -47.12
C ARG A 156 19.26 34.62 -45.81
N VAL A 157 19.22 33.30 -45.67
CA VAL A 157 18.85 32.62 -44.42
C VAL A 157 19.85 31.50 -44.16
N ALA A 158 20.32 31.37 -42.92
CA ALA A 158 21.17 30.26 -42.51
C ALA A 158 20.75 29.76 -41.13
N TYR A 159 21.02 28.49 -40.84
CA TYR A 159 20.75 27.90 -39.54
C TYR A 159 22.00 27.24 -38.93
N LEU A 160 22.03 27.15 -37.61
CA LEU A 160 23.05 26.44 -36.85
C LEU A 160 22.38 25.69 -35.70
N VAL A 161 22.68 24.40 -35.58
CA VAL A 161 22.30 23.61 -34.41
C VAL A 161 23.53 23.40 -33.54
N GLN A 162 23.44 23.78 -32.27
CA GLN A 162 24.52 23.63 -31.31
C GLN A 162 24.03 23.10 -29.97
N ASN A 163 24.93 22.50 -29.19
CA ASN A 163 24.62 22.07 -27.83
C ASN A 163 24.16 23.27 -26.99
N ALA A 164 23.10 23.09 -26.18
CA ALA A 164 22.50 24.16 -25.39
C ALA A 164 23.43 24.80 -24.35
N THR A 165 24.53 24.12 -23.99
CA THR A 165 25.54 24.66 -23.06
C THR A 165 26.55 25.60 -23.71
N LYS A 166 26.55 25.72 -25.04
CA LYS A 166 27.43 26.65 -25.76
C LYS A 166 26.82 28.06 -25.77
N GLU A 167 27.69 29.06 -25.68
CA GLU A 167 27.29 30.47 -25.83
C GLU A 167 26.61 30.70 -27.19
N VAL A 168 25.49 31.44 -27.16
CA VAL A 168 24.70 31.74 -28.37
C VAL A 168 25.46 32.77 -29.21
N PRO A 169 25.86 32.44 -30.45
CA PRO A 169 26.53 33.39 -31.34
C PRO A 169 25.56 34.47 -31.86
N GLU A 170 26.11 35.61 -32.29
CA GLU A 170 25.36 36.67 -32.95
C GLU A 170 24.84 36.23 -34.34
N ALA A 171 23.77 36.87 -34.83
CA ALA A 171 23.13 36.54 -36.11
C ALA A 171 24.11 36.51 -37.31
N SER A 172 25.07 37.45 -37.32
CA SER A 172 26.10 37.53 -38.36
C SER A 172 27.06 36.33 -38.37
N GLU A 173 27.28 35.68 -37.23
CA GLU A 173 28.10 34.48 -37.14
C GLU A 173 27.34 33.23 -37.60
N VAL A 174 26.05 33.13 -37.29
CA VAL A 174 25.15 32.09 -37.82
C VAL A 174 25.10 32.18 -39.35
N LEU A 175 24.93 33.37 -39.93
CA LEU A 175 24.94 33.60 -41.39
C LEU A 175 26.27 33.28 -42.08
N ARG A 176 27.36 33.16 -41.31
CA ARG A 176 28.71 32.89 -41.83
C ARG A 176 29.14 31.43 -41.66
N LYS A 177 28.71 30.78 -40.58
CA LYS A 177 29.14 29.42 -40.19
C LYS A 177 28.04 28.38 -40.34
N GLY A 178 26.78 28.80 -40.29
CA GLY A 178 25.62 27.94 -40.40
C GLY A 178 25.40 27.45 -41.84
N ASP A 179 24.47 26.52 -41.96
CA ASP A 179 24.05 25.96 -43.23
C ASP A 179 23.04 26.89 -43.90
N GLU A 180 23.34 27.31 -45.13
CA GLU A 180 22.51 28.24 -45.91
C GLU A 180 21.30 27.53 -46.49
N VAL A 181 20.13 28.17 -46.38
CA VAL A 181 18.85 27.67 -46.89
C VAL A 181 18.21 28.75 -47.75
N ASP A 182 17.50 28.34 -48.80
CA ASP A 182 16.80 29.26 -49.69
C ASP A 182 15.74 30.06 -48.89
N PRO A 183 15.83 31.40 -48.81
CA PRO A 183 14.86 32.23 -48.10
C PRO A 183 13.41 32.06 -48.58
N ALA A 184 13.21 31.63 -49.83
CA ALA A 184 11.90 31.38 -50.41
C ALA A 184 11.36 29.96 -50.15
N SER A 185 12.17 29.07 -49.56
CA SER A 185 11.79 27.68 -49.31
C SER A 185 10.53 27.59 -48.45
N LYS A 186 9.64 26.66 -48.83
CA LYS A 186 8.48 26.25 -48.03
C LYS A 186 8.59 24.80 -47.57
N GLU A 187 9.73 24.16 -47.80
CA GLU A 187 9.99 22.80 -47.34
C GLU A 187 10.49 22.82 -45.89
N ALA A 188 10.24 21.75 -45.15
CA ALA A 188 10.87 21.59 -43.84
C ALA A 188 12.36 21.30 -44.05
N VAL A 189 13.20 21.93 -43.23
CA VAL A 189 14.63 21.69 -43.20
C VAL A 189 14.90 20.59 -42.18
N GLU A 190 15.53 19.51 -42.62
CA GLU A 190 15.95 18.41 -41.77
C GLU A 190 17.39 18.61 -41.31
N VAL A 191 17.63 18.49 -40.01
CA VAL A 191 18.97 18.45 -39.41
C VAL A 191 19.17 17.07 -38.82
N THR A 192 20.19 16.36 -39.28
CA THR A 192 20.48 14.97 -38.88
C THR A 192 21.78 14.87 -38.08
N ASP A 193 22.21 13.66 -37.72
CA ASP A 193 23.45 13.38 -36.99
C ASP A 193 23.56 14.06 -35.61
N LEU A 194 22.42 14.27 -34.94
CA LEU A 194 22.37 14.73 -33.57
C LEU A 194 22.52 13.56 -32.59
N ASP A 195 23.14 13.80 -31.44
CA ASP A 195 23.16 12.78 -30.37
C ASP A 195 21.77 12.71 -29.71
N PRO A 196 21.31 11.52 -29.32
CA PRO A 196 20.02 11.36 -28.67
C PRO A 196 20.00 11.78 -27.21
N VAL A 197 18.81 12.08 -26.69
CA VAL A 197 18.56 12.51 -25.30
C VAL A 197 19.49 13.64 -24.88
N LYS A 198 19.60 14.66 -25.74
CA LYS A 198 20.57 15.75 -25.56
C LYS A 198 19.97 17.10 -25.91
N ASP A 199 20.32 18.09 -25.10
CA ASP A 199 19.83 19.46 -25.23
C ASP A 199 20.61 20.23 -26.30
N TYR A 200 19.86 20.84 -27.21
CA TYR A 200 20.35 21.65 -28.31
C TYR A 200 19.58 22.97 -28.42
N VAL A 201 20.17 23.89 -29.16
CA VAL A 201 19.56 25.15 -29.58
C VAL A 201 19.65 25.23 -31.10
N LEU A 202 18.51 25.45 -31.75
CA LEU A 202 18.40 25.81 -33.16
C LEU A 202 18.42 27.34 -33.27
N LEU A 203 19.39 27.84 -34.04
CA LEU A 203 19.53 29.26 -34.35
C LEU A 203 19.28 29.43 -35.84
N VAL A 204 18.30 30.24 -36.20
CA VAL A 204 18.04 30.58 -37.61
C VAL A 204 18.17 32.08 -37.76
N ALA A 205 19.07 32.52 -38.63
CA ALA A 205 19.34 33.92 -38.89
C ALA A 205 18.97 34.28 -40.34
N ALA A 206 18.40 35.46 -40.52
CA ALA A 206 18.04 36.01 -41.82
C ALA A 206 18.68 37.39 -42.02
N GLU A 207 19.12 37.68 -43.24
CA GLU A 207 19.70 38.96 -43.66
C GLU A 207 18.95 39.49 -44.88
N GLY A 208 18.67 40.78 -44.92
CA GLY A 208 18.05 41.46 -46.05
C GLY A 208 18.22 42.97 -45.97
N ALA A 209 18.59 43.59 -47.09
CA ALA A 209 18.83 45.02 -47.19
C ALA A 209 19.73 45.63 -46.09
N GLY A 210 20.77 44.88 -45.67
CA GLY A 210 21.75 45.31 -44.66
C GLY A 210 21.31 45.17 -43.20
N LYS A 211 20.13 44.62 -42.93
CA LYS A 211 19.65 44.27 -41.58
C LYS A 211 19.67 42.76 -41.37
N THR A 212 19.84 42.33 -40.11
CA THR A 212 19.78 40.92 -39.71
C THR A 212 18.77 40.70 -38.59
N THR A 213 18.12 39.55 -38.60
CA THR A 213 17.27 39.07 -37.50
C THR A 213 17.61 37.59 -37.20
N MET A 214 17.29 37.12 -36.00
CA MET A 214 17.55 35.73 -35.60
C MET A 214 16.47 35.23 -34.65
N VAL A 215 16.10 33.96 -34.80
CA VAL A 215 15.20 33.22 -33.90
C VAL A 215 15.97 32.08 -33.26
N GLU A 216 15.77 31.91 -31.95
CA GLU A 216 16.36 30.87 -31.13
C GLU A 216 15.27 29.92 -30.61
N LEU A 217 15.44 28.62 -30.82
CA LEU A 217 14.54 27.59 -30.30
C LEU A 217 15.35 26.49 -29.59
N ALA A 218 15.10 26.32 -28.29
CA ALA A 218 15.66 25.22 -27.51
C ALA A 218 14.86 23.92 -27.73
N PHE A 219 15.55 22.78 -27.78
CA PHE A 219 14.93 21.46 -27.87
C PHE A 219 15.83 20.36 -27.31
N THR A 220 15.24 19.21 -26.98
CA THR A 220 15.94 18.00 -26.54
C THR A 220 15.63 16.88 -27.53
N THR A 221 16.66 16.27 -28.13
CA THR A 221 16.47 15.10 -29.01
C THR A 221 15.81 13.95 -28.25
N LYS A 222 14.94 13.19 -28.92
CA LYS A 222 14.21 12.10 -28.28
C LYS A 222 15.12 10.90 -28.01
N ASP A 223 14.70 10.03 -27.10
CA ASP A 223 15.29 8.70 -27.00
C ASP A 223 14.96 7.86 -28.25
N ASP A 224 15.61 6.71 -28.41
CA ASP A 224 15.43 5.84 -29.58
C ASP A 224 13.95 5.46 -29.70
N PRO A 225 13.24 5.77 -30.80
CA PRO A 225 11.85 5.38 -30.98
C PRO A 225 11.67 3.85 -31.00
N SER A 226 12.73 3.07 -31.25
CA SER A 226 12.70 1.61 -31.08
C SER A 226 12.70 1.16 -29.61
N ASN A 227 12.94 2.08 -28.68
CA ASN A 227 12.91 1.86 -27.23
C ASN A 227 11.64 2.42 -26.55
N VAL A 228 10.67 2.97 -27.31
CA VAL A 228 9.37 3.41 -26.75
C VAL A 228 8.33 2.30 -26.94
N ILE A 229 7.77 1.86 -25.82
CA ILE A 229 6.71 0.86 -25.73
C ILE A 229 5.39 1.60 -25.54
N GLU A 230 4.38 1.28 -26.34
CA GLU A 230 3.06 1.90 -26.24
C GLU A 230 1.96 0.87 -25.94
N HIS A 231 1.12 1.13 -24.94
CA HIS A 231 -0.02 0.29 -24.61
C HIS A 231 -1.32 1.08 -24.37
N ASN A 232 -2.42 0.57 -24.92
CA ASN A 232 -3.79 0.96 -24.53
C ASN A 232 -4.40 -0.24 -23.82
N TYR A 233 -4.22 -0.31 -22.50
CA TYR A 233 -4.71 -1.44 -21.73
C TYR A 233 -6.24 -1.45 -21.72
N THR A 234 -6.84 -2.63 -21.66
CA THR A 234 -8.30 -2.79 -21.67
C THR A 234 -8.82 -3.34 -20.35
N ARG A 235 -7.93 -3.78 -19.44
CA ARG A 235 -8.30 -4.34 -18.14
C ARG A 235 -7.27 -4.01 -17.07
N VAL A 236 -7.75 -3.73 -15.86
CA VAL A 236 -6.92 -3.52 -14.67
C VAL A 236 -7.49 -4.30 -13.49
N LYS A 237 -6.61 -4.93 -12.71
CA LYS A 237 -6.95 -5.59 -11.45
C LYS A 237 -6.14 -4.99 -10.32
N GLY A 238 -6.79 -4.63 -9.23
CA GLY A 238 -6.21 -4.01 -8.05
C GLY A 238 -6.21 -4.93 -6.83
N SER A 239 -5.30 -4.69 -5.91
CA SER A 239 -5.31 -5.28 -4.56
C SER A 239 -4.69 -4.29 -3.58
N LYS A 240 -5.37 -4.02 -2.46
CA LYS A 240 -4.86 -3.17 -1.38
C LYS A 240 -4.19 -4.03 -0.31
N TYR A 241 -3.00 -3.64 0.11
CA TYR A 241 -2.25 -4.25 1.19
C TYR A 241 -1.82 -3.16 2.19
N SER A 242 -2.61 -2.96 3.25
CA SER A 242 -2.35 -1.90 4.26
C SER A 242 -2.17 -0.50 3.63
N SER A 243 -0.93 -0.10 3.31
CA SER A 243 -0.57 1.22 2.77
C SER A 243 -0.20 1.22 1.27
N ASN A 244 -0.18 0.06 0.60
CA ASN A 244 0.10 -0.02 -0.83
C ASN A 244 -1.07 -0.60 -1.64
N TYR A 245 -1.19 -0.16 -2.89
CA TYR A 245 -2.15 -0.60 -3.89
C TYR A 245 -1.39 -1.21 -5.05
N TYR A 246 -1.49 -2.52 -5.19
CA TYR A 246 -0.86 -3.26 -6.27
C TYR A 246 -1.84 -3.38 -7.44
N LEU A 247 -1.52 -2.75 -8.56
CA LEU A 247 -2.34 -2.75 -9.76
C LEU A 247 -1.62 -3.47 -10.89
N MET A 248 -2.38 -4.26 -11.62
CA MET A 248 -1.92 -4.99 -12.80
C MET A 248 -2.72 -4.55 -14.02
N PHE A 249 -2.04 -4.20 -15.10
CA PHE A 249 -2.62 -3.75 -16.36
C PHE A 249 -2.36 -4.79 -17.46
N SER A 250 -3.39 -5.15 -18.21
CA SER A 250 -3.29 -6.13 -19.30
C SER A 250 -4.30 -5.87 -20.43
N TYR A 251 -4.22 -6.72 -21.47
CA TYR A 251 -5.21 -6.85 -22.53
C TYR A 251 -6.18 -7.99 -22.20
N GLU A 252 -7.42 -7.94 -22.69
CA GLU A 252 -8.35 -9.07 -22.64
C GLU A 252 -7.97 -10.13 -23.68
N ASP A 253 -7.42 -11.25 -23.20
CA ASP A 253 -7.54 -12.63 -23.72
C ASP A 253 -6.42 -13.49 -23.10
N ALA A 254 -6.64 -13.98 -21.87
CA ALA A 254 -6.11 -15.29 -21.51
C ALA A 254 -7.29 -16.23 -21.41
N ASN A 255 -7.27 -17.26 -22.26
CA ASN A 255 -8.20 -18.37 -22.17
C ASN A 255 -8.24 -18.93 -20.74
N GLU A 256 -9.47 -19.24 -20.33
CA GLU A 256 -9.88 -19.92 -19.09
C GLU A 256 -10.20 -19.01 -17.90
N ALA A 257 -11.31 -19.38 -17.24
CA ALA A 257 -11.94 -18.67 -16.13
C ALA A 257 -10.93 -18.20 -15.06
N ASP A 258 -11.09 -16.95 -14.62
CA ASP A 258 -10.45 -16.32 -13.46
C ASP A 258 -8.94 -16.08 -13.46
N ASN A 259 -8.19 -16.45 -14.51
CA ASN A 259 -6.74 -16.18 -14.55
C ASN A 259 -6.42 -14.84 -15.25
N PHE A 260 -6.00 -13.85 -14.47
CA PHE A 260 -5.47 -12.59 -15.01
C PHE A 260 -4.22 -12.89 -15.86
N ALA A 261 -4.26 -12.54 -17.15
CA ALA A 261 -3.24 -12.89 -18.13
C ALA A 261 -1.87 -12.27 -17.76
N TYR A 262 -0.98 -13.07 -17.19
CA TYR A 262 0.43 -12.72 -16.99
C TYR A 262 1.19 -13.00 -18.29
N ASN A 263 1.63 -11.96 -18.99
CA ASN A 263 2.39 -12.08 -20.24
C ASN A 263 3.47 -11.00 -20.34
N GLU A 264 4.20 -10.99 -21.46
CA GLU A 264 5.32 -10.07 -21.72
C GLU A 264 4.93 -8.59 -21.78
N ASN A 265 3.64 -8.28 -21.94
CA ASN A 265 3.11 -6.90 -22.00
C ASN A 265 2.39 -6.47 -20.71
N THR A 266 2.36 -7.32 -19.67
CA THR A 266 1.73 -6.99 -18.39
C THR A 266 2.53 -5.91 -17.69
N LEU A 267 1.86 -4.86 -17.21
CA LEU A 267 2.45 -3.85 -16.34
C LEU A 267 1.93 -4.04 -14.92
N CYS A 268 2.84 -4.23 -13.98
CA CYS A 268 2.56 -4.28 -12.55
C CYS A 268 3.08 -2.99 -11.92
N LEU A 269 2.27 -2.34 -11.10
CA LEU A 269 2.61 -1.11 -10.40
C LEU A 269 2.21 -1.20 -8.94
N ASP A 270 3.16 -0.88 -8.06
CA ASP A 270 2.97 -0.84 -6.62
C ASP A 270 2.86 0.62 -6.16
N PHE A 271 1.63 1.10 -6.03
CA PHE A 271 1.31 2.47 -5.62
C PHE A 271 1.29 2.58 -4.10
N TYR A 272 1.78 3.69 -3.57
CA TYR A 272 1.53 4.12 -2.19
C TYR A 272 0.59 5.32 -2.23
N GLY A 273 -0.58 5.17 -1.62
CA GLY A 273 -1.66 6.17 -1.54
C GLY A 273 -2.15 6.35 -0.09
N ASP A 274 -3.25 7.07 0.09
CA ASP A 274 -3.85 7.30 1.42
C ASP A 274 -4.32 5.98 2.06
N PRO A 275 -3.67 5.49 3.14
CA PRO A 275 -3.95 4.17 3.72
C PRO A 275 -5.40 4.01 4.24
N GLU A 276 -6.11 5.11 4.50
CA GLU A 276 -7.49 5.10 5.00
C GLU A 276 -8.52 4.80 3.89
N LYS A 277 -8.11 4.82 2.61
CA LYS A 277 -8.98 4.59 1.45
C LYS A 277 -8.86 3.16 0.94
N ASP A 278 -9.97 2.49 0.67
CA ASP A 278 -9.94 1.12 0.09
C ASP A 278 -9.78 1.10 -1.43
N TYR A 279 -9.67 2.29 -2.03
CA TYR A 279 -9.45 2.53 -3.43
C TYR A 279 -8.25 3.47 -3.59
N LEU A 280 -7.58 3.44 -4.75
CA LEU A 280 -6.43 4.30 -5.02
C LEU A 280 -6.92 5.74 -5.25
N PRO A 281 -6.50 6.74 -4.43
CA PRO A 281 -6.95 8.11 -4.62
C PRO A 281 -6.51 8.71 -5.96
N ALA A 282 -7.30 9.62 -6.51
CA ALA A 282 -6.88 10.43 -7.66
C ALA A 282 -5.65 11.30 -7.29
N GLY A 283 -4.73 11.48 -8.24
CA GLY A 283 -3.50 12.23 -8.05
C GLY A 283 -2.39 11.81 -9.01
N THR A 284 -1.25 12.48 -8.90
CA THR A 284 -0.03 12.14 -9.66
C THR A 284 0.92 11.35 -8.76
N TYR A 285 1.32 10.17 -9.23
CA TYR A 285 2.18 9.25 -8.51
C TYR A 285 3.53 9.15 -9.22
N GLU A 286 4.55 9.79 -8.66
CA GLU A 286 5.92 9.73 -9.17
C GLU A 286 6.59 8.40 -8.82
N VAL A 287 7.38 7.88 -9.76
CA VAL A 287 8.21 6.68 -9.55
C VAL A 287 9.43 7.03 -8.71
N LYS A 288 9.55 6.42 -7.53
CA LYS A 288 10.70 6.60 -6.63
C LYS A 288 10.89 5.39 -5.71
N GLU A 289 12.09 5.24 -5.14
CA GLU A 289 12.37 4.24 -4.11
C GLU A 289 11.86 4.76 -2.76
N SER A 290 10.53 4.78 -2.57
CA SER A 290 9.88 5.27 -1.35
C SER A 290 8.58 4.51 -1.05
N THR A 291 8.15 4.57 0.19
CA THR A 291 6.83 4.13 0.66
C THR A 291 5.98 5.32 1.13
N GLU A 292 6.46 6.55 0.92
CA GLU A 292 5.73 7.78 1.23
C GLU A 292 4.79 8.14 0.08
N TRP A 293 3.49 8.11 0.38
CA TRP A 293 2.45 8.46 -0.58
C TRP A 293 2.41 9.98 -0.86
N PRO A 294 2.01 10.41 -2.08
CA PRO A 294 1.72 9.58 -3.25
C PRO A 294 3.00 9.17 -4.01
N CYS A 295 3.16 7.88 -4.32
CA CYS A 295 4.22 7.40 -5.21
C CYS A 295 3.95 6.05 -5.88
N VAL A 296 4.70 5.72 -6.93
CA VAL A 296 4.89 4.34 -7.41
C VAL A 296 6.26 3.86 -6.94
N ASN A 297 6.31 2.75 -6.22
CA ASN A 297 7.57 2.21 -5.70
C ASN A 297 8.39 1.49 -6.79
N SER A 298 9.67 1.82 -6.95
CA SER A 298 10.53 1.24 -7.99
C SER A 298 11.42 0.05 -7.55
N MET A 299 11.33 -0.42 -6.30
CA MET A 299 12.30 -1.37 -5.74
C MET A 299 12.06 -2.84 -6.07
N ARG A 300 10.80 -3.30 -6.16
CA ARG A 300 10.55 -4.76 -6.26
C ARG A 300 9.32 -5.23 -7.01
N TYR A 301 8.21 -4.50 -6.94
CA TYR A 301 6.92 -4.98 -7.46
C TYR A 301 6.40 -4.21 -8.66
N SER A 302 6.99 -3.04 -8.96
CA SER A 302 6.67 -2.31 -10.18
C SER A 302 7.56 -2.77 -11.33
N THR A 303 6.98 -3.52 -12.26
CA THR A 303 7.69 -4.17 -13.36
C THR A 303 6.87 -4.17 -14.63
N TYR A 304 7.56 -4.17 -15.76
CA TYR A 304 6.97 -4.41 -17.08
C TYR A 304 7.43 -5.77 -17.63
N GLY A 305 6.48 -6.68 -17.89
CA GLY A 305 6.68 -8.04 -18.41
C GLY A 305 6.55 -9.18 -17.38
N TYR A 306 6.55 -10.44 -17.86
CA TYR A 306 6.42 -11.67 -17.06
C TYR A 306 7.77 -12.19 -16.51
N ASP A 307 7.73 -12.92 -15.38
CA ASP A 307 8.86 -13.65 -14.76
C ASP A 307 10.16 -12.84 -14.58
N ASN A 308 10.18 -11.92 -13.60
CA ASN A 308 11.22 -10.91 -13.40
C ASN A 308 11.25 -9.83 -14.50
N GLY A 309 10.08 -9.23 -14.76
CA GLY A 309 9.93 -8.09 -15.65
C GLY A 309 10.88 -6.93 -15.31
N VAL A 310 11.03 -6.02 -16.27
CA VAL A 310 11.97 -4.91 -16.14
C VAL A 310 11.46 -3.89 -15.13
N LEU A 311 12.30 -3.58 -14.14
CA LEU A 311 12.00 -2.62 -13.07
C LEU A 311 11.90 -1.19 -13.60
N LEU A 312 11.16 -0.35 -12.88
CA LEU A 312 11.06 1.07 -13.17
C LEU A 312 12.31 1.84 -12.73
N LYS A 313 12.70 2.85 -13.51
CA LYS A 313 13.77 3.80 -13.21
C LYS A 313 13.20 5.14 -12.71
N SER A 314 12.24 5.70 -13.42
CA SER A 314 11.62 7.01 -13.15
C SER A 314 10.30 7.14 -13.93
N GLY A 315 9.64 8.29 -13.81
CA GLY A 315 8.38 8.59 -14.51
C GLY A 315 7.24 8.89 -13.54
N ALA A 316 6.02 8.96 -14.07
CA ALA A 316 4.84 9.22 -13.28
C ALA A 316 3.60 8.55 -13.87
N VAL A 317 2.61 8.34 -13.01
CA VAL A 317 1.26 7.94 -13.39
C VAL A 317 0.28 8.98 -12.88
N GLU A 318 -0.53 9.52 -13.77
CA GLU A 318 -1.65 10.37 -13.40
C GLU A 318 -2.91 9.52 -13.27
N VAL A 319 -3.57 9.62 -12.13
CA VAL A 319 -4.79 8.88 -11.79
C VAL A 319 -5.92 9.89 -11.60
N SER A 320 -7.02 9.68 -12.31
CA SER A 320 -8.27 10.42 -12.09
C SER A 320 -9.44 9.45 -11.90
N ILE A 321 -10.46 9.92 -11.18
CA ILE A 321 -11.69 9.17 -10.92
C ILE A 321 -12.86 10.05 -11.35
N ASP A 322 -13.73 9.50 -12.18
CA ASP A 322 -14.96 10.17 -12.57
C ASP A 322 -15.95 10.20 -11.38
N PRO A 323 -16.45 11.37 -10.96
CA PRO A 323 -17.23 11.49 -9.74
C PRO A 323 -18.61 10.81 -9.81
N ASP A 324 -19.16 10.65 -11.02
CA ASP A 324 -20.50 10.14 -11.26
C ASP A 324 -20.48 8.64 -11.52
N THR A 325 -19.59 8.18 -12.41
CA THR A 325 -19.48 6.78 -12.81
C THR A 325 -18.53 5.98 -11.93
N LYS A 326 -17.69 6.65 -11.13
CA LYS A 326 -16.65 6.05 -10.27
C LYS A 326 -15.55 5.29 -11.04
N ALA A 327 -15.51 5.42 -12.37
CA ALA A 327 -14.51 4.83 -13.23
C ALA A 327 -13.15 5.53 -13.09
N TYR A 328 -12.06 4.77 -13.20
CA TYR A 328 -10.70 5.30 -13.21
C TYR A 328 -10.25 5.73 -14.60
N THR A 329 -9.31 6.66 -14.65
CA THR A 329 -8.43 6.90 -15.80
C THR A 329 -6.98 6.95 -15.33
N PHE A 330 -6.10 6.24 -16.03
CA PHE A 330 -4.66 6.21 -15.79
C PHE A 330 -3.94 6.70 -17.04
N VAL A 331 -3.06 7.69 -16.88
CA VAL A 331 -2.11 8.14 -17.89
C VAL A 331 -0.70 7.82 -17.40
N ILE A 332 -0.02 6.90 -18.07
CA ILE A 332 1.20 6.25 -17.60
C ILE A 332 2.36 6.68 -18.48
N ASN A 333 3.40 7.29 -17.89
CA ASN A 333 4.63 7.69 -18.58
C ASN A 333 5.84 7.28 -17.73
N LEU A 334 6.50 6.19 -18.11
CA LEU A 334 7.53 5.54 -17.30
C LEU A 334 8.84 5.38 -18.08
N GLN A 335 9.95 5.38 -17.34
CA GLN A 335 11.25 4.95 -17.82
C GLN A 335 11.62 3.64 -17.14
N LEU A 336 12.02 2.64 -17.92
CA LEU A 336 12.46 1.33 -17.44
C LEU A 336 13.98 1.33 -17.16
N LYS A 337 14.44 0.46 -16.25
CA LYS A 337 15.87 0.34 -15.89
C LYS A 337 16.75 -0.17 -17.03
N ASP A 338 16.18 -0.81 -18.05
CA ASP A 338 16.90 -1.26 -19.26
C ASP A 338 17.07 -0.17 -20.33
N GLY A 339 16.56 1.05 -20.07
CA GLY A 339 16.68 2.19 -20.98
C GLY A 339 15.47 2.42 -21.88
N ARG A 340 14.47 1.53 -21.88
CA ARG A 340 13.23 1.75 -22.63
C ARG A 340 12.29 2.73 -21.93
N SER A 341 11.47 3.44 -22.71
CA SER A 341 10.37 4.26 -22.21
C SER A 341 9.04 3.54 -22.45
N LEU A 342 8.09 3.68 -21.52
CA LEU A 342 6.77 3.08 -21.61
C LEU A 342 5.71 4.17 -21.48
N ALA A 343 4.88 4.33 -22.51
CA ALA A 343 3.72 5.20 -22.51
C ALA A 343 2.44 4.35 -22.59
N ALA A 344 1.53 4.50 -21.64
CA ALA A 344 0.30 3.72 -21.63
C ALA A 344 -0.92 4.47 -21.09
N ASN A 345 -2.11 3.98 -21.41
CA ASN A 345 -3.36 4.48 -20.82
C ASN A 345 -4.36 3.36 -20.53
N TYR A 346 -5.28 3.68 -19.63
CA TYR A 346 -6.45 2.86 -19.29
C TYR A 346 -7.60 3.76 -18.80
N THR A 347 -8.84 3.44 -19.19
CA THR A 347 -10.05 4.02 -18.61
C THR A 347 -11.08 2.91 -18.37
N GLY A 348 -11.62 2.83 -17.14
CA GLY A 348 -12.63 1.84 -16.77
C GLY A 348 -12.60 1.48 -15.28
N ASP A 349 -13.29 0.39 -14.94
CA ASP A 349 -13.36 -0.14 -13.58
C ASP A 349 -12.11 -0.96 -13.23
N VAL A 350 -11.65 -0.88 -11.98
CA VAL A 350 -10.55 -1.72 -11.50
C VAL A 350 -11.11 -2.93 -10.76
N ASP A 351 -10.90 -4.13 -11.32
CA ASP A 351 -11.32 -5.39 -10.71
C ASP A 351 -10.75 -5.49 -9.28
N ASN A 352 -11.57 -5.93 -8.32
CA ASN A 352 -11.23 -6.06 -6.89
C ASN A 352 -10.85 -4.76 -6.15
N MET A 353 -11.07 -3.59 -6.75
CA MET A 353 -10.82 -2.30 -6.09
C MET A 353 -11.85 -1.22 -6.49
N PRO A 354 -13.15 -1.45 -6.20
CA PRO A 354 -14.20 -0.49 -6.54
C PRO A 354 -14.05 0.82 -5.76
N VAL A 355 -14.35 1.95 -6.38
CA VAL A 355 -14.45 3.24 -5.68
C VAL A 355 -15.83 3.32 -5.03
N VAL A 356 -15.89 3.11 -3.72
CA VAL A 356 -17.13 3.12 -2.94
C VAL A 356 -17.08 4.26 -1.92
N ASP A 357 -18.15 5.07 -1.88
CA ASP A 357 -18.34 6.06 -0.83
C ASP A 357 -18.84 5.33 0.44
N LYS A 358 -17.92 5.02 1.37
CA LYS A 358 -18.28 4.35 2.64
C LYS A 358 -19.21 5.23 3.46
N VAL A 359 -20.43 4.76 3.70
CA VAL A 359 -21.39 5.38 4.63
C VAL A 359 -21.55 4.45 5.85
N PHE A 360 -21.24 4.97 7.03
CA PHE A 360 -21.42 4.24 8.29
C PHE A 360 -22.85 4.40 8.79
N VAL A 361 -23.48 3.29 9.13
CA VAL A 361 -24.76 3.23 9.85
C VAL A 361 -24.48 2.58 11.19
N THR A 362 -24.46 3.41 12.23
CA THR A 362 -24.41 2.94 13.62
C THR A 362 -25.84 2.90 14.17
N THR A 363 -26.29 1.75 14.67
CA THR A 363 -27.64 1.60 15.24
C THR A 363 -27.64 0.79 16.54
N ASP A 364 -28.41 1.26 17.51
CA ASP A 364 -28.75 0.53 18.72
C ASP A 364 -30.18 -0.02 18.55
N TYR A 365 -30.30 -1.33 18.38
CA TYR A 365 -31.61 -1.92 18.16
C TYR A 365 -32.45 -1.89 19.43
N THR A 366 -33.73 -1.55 19.29
CA THR A 366 -34.69 -1.47 20.40
C THR A 366 -35.52 -2.75 20.51
N THR A 367 -35.61 -3.54 19.44
CA THR A 367 -36.41 -4.77 19.38
C THR A 367 -35.65 -5.92 18.72
N ALA A 368 -35.89 -7.14 19.21
CA ALA A 368 -35.36 -8.36 18.65
C ALA A 368 -36.41 -9.48 18.68
N LYS A 369 -36.55 -10.18 17.55
CA LYS A 369 -37.47 -11.30 17.40
C LYS A 369 -36.80 -12.42 16.61
N ALA A 370 -36.96 -13.66 17.04
CA ALA A 370 -36.44 -14.81 16.36
C ALA A 370 -37.49 -15.91 16.19
N THR A 371 -37.45 -16.60 15.06
CA THR A 371 -38.31 -17.76 14.80
C THR A 371 -37.49 -18.91 14.23
N THR A 372 -37.85 -20.14 14.58
CA THR A 372 -37.23 -21.36 14.07
C THR A 372 -38.29 -22.28 13.46
N SER A 373 -37.91 -23.07 12.45
CA SER A 373 -38.80 -24.04 11.79
C SER A 373 -38.36 -25.51 11.94
N ASP A 374 -37.19 -25.75 12.53
CA ASP A 374 -36.53 -27.04 12.60
C ASP A 374 -36.08 -27.39 14.03
N ASN A 375 -36.92 -27.00 15.00
CA ASN A 375 -36.70 -27.19 16.44
C ASN A 375 -35.42 -26.50 16.95
N GLY A 376 -35.08 -25.35 16.39
CA GLY A 376 -34.04 -24.47 16.93
C GLY A 376 -32.64 -24.70 16.37
N LEU A 377 -32.54 -25.35 15.21
CA LEU A 377 -31.27 -25.47 14.49
C LEU A 377 -31.04 -24.26 13.57
N THR A 378 -32.06 -23.82 12.83
CA THR A 378 -32.05 -22.60 12.02
C THR A 378 -32.97 -21.55 12.62
N TRP A 379 -32.53 -20.29 12.57
CA TRP A 379 -33.21 -19.16 13.17
C TRP A 379 -33.28 -17.99 12.20
N ALA A 380 -34.46 -17.44 12.00
CA ALA A 380 -34.64 -16.13 11.37
C ALA A 380 -34.71 -15.08 12.48
N LEU A 381 -33.61 -14.36 12.70
CA LEU A 381 -33.49 -13.25 13.67
C LEU A 381 -33.80 -11.92 12.96
N THR A 382 -34.68 -11.13 13.54
CA THR A 382 -34.97 -9.77 13.11
C THR A 382 -34.64 -8.80 14.24
N LEU A 383 -33.80 -7.81 13.95
CA LEU A 383 -33.44 -6.71 14.82
C LEU A 383 -33.95 -5.41 14.21
N ALA A 384 -34.55 -4.52 14.99
CA ALA A 384 -35.04 -3.24 14.49
C ALA A 384 -34.91 -2.12 15.53
N ASP A 385 -34.66 -0.90 15.03
CA ASP A 385 -34.64 0.33 15.82
C ASP A 385 -35.85 1.23 15.53
N ASP A 386 -35.98 2.31 16.30
CA ASP A 386 -37.08 3.26 16.17
C ASP A 386 -36.93 4.21 14.96
N ALA A 387 -35.74 4.27 14.36
CA ALA A 387 -35.45 5.07 13.17
C ALA A 387 -35.87 4.35 11.88
N GLY A 388 -36.15 3.05 11.94
CA GLY A 388 -36.52 2.21 10.80
C GLY A 388 -35.36 1.45 10.18
N ASN A 389 -34.19 1.40 10.84
CA ASN A 389 -33.16 0.44 10.48
C ASN A 389 -33.57 -0.95 10.97
N ALA A 390 -33.39 -1.96 10.12
CA ALA A 390 -33.70 -3.34 10.50
C ALA A 390 -32.73 -4.32 9.86
N ALA A 391 -32.24 -5.29 10.64
CA ALA A 391 -31.52 -6.44 10.12
C ALA A 391 -32.40 -7.68 10.16
N HIS A 392 -32.42 -8.42 9.07
CA HIS A 392 -32.98 -9.76 8.98
C HIS A 392 -31.83 -10.75 8.73
N LEU A 393 -31.62 -11.67 9.66
CA LEU A 393 -30.47 -12.56 9.68
C LEU A 393 -30.95 -14.01 9.78
N ASN A 394 -30.65 -14.83 8.78
CA ASN A 394 -30.95 -16.26 8.79
C ASN A 394 -29.72 -17.03 9.29
N LEU A 395 -29.77 -17.39 10.58
CA LEU A 395 -28.70 -18.01 11.35
C LEU A 395 -28.86 -19.54 11.37
N THR A 396 -27.74 -20.25 11.52
CA THR A 396 -27.74 -21.67 11.93
C THR A 396 -26.97 -21.82 13.23
N ASN A 397 -27.66 -22.32 14.25
CA ASN A 397 -27.04 -22.76 15.48
C ASN A 397 -26.16 -23.98 15.22
N ALA A 398 -25.15 -24.17 16.07
CA ALA A 398 -24.34 -25.38 16.01
C ALA A 398 -25.15 -26.65 16.41
N PHE A 399 -26.22 -26.47 17.17
CA PHE A 399 -27.11 -27.54 17.65
C PHE A 399 -28.55 -27.06 17.82
N GLN A 400 -29.49 -28.01 17.88
CA GLN A 400 -30.89 -27.73 18.20
C GLN A 400 -31.02 -27.19 19.61
N ALA A 401 -31.46 -25.94 19.74
CA ALA A 401 -31.72 -25.30 21.02
C ALA A 401 -32.96 -24.41 20.91
N PRO A 402 -33.79 -24.26 21.96
CA PRO A 402 -34.94 -23.37 21.93
C PRO A 402 -34.57 -21.88 21.98
N TYR A 403 -33.30 -21.55 21.73
CA TYR A 403 -32.70 -20.23 21.80
C TYR A 403 -31.58 -20.11 20.76
N ILE A 404 -31.24 -18.90 20.30
CA ILE A 404 -30.04 -18.66 19.47
C ILE A 404 -28.82 -18.86 20.36
N VAL A 405 -27.87 -19.71 19.96
CA VAL A 405 -26.76 -20.12 20.84
C VAL A 405 -25.71 -19.00 20.97
N ASN A 406 -25.04 -18.95 22.12
CA ASN A 406 -23.88 -18.07 22.29
C ASN A 406 -22.78 -18.51 21.32
N ASN A 407 -22.48 -17.65 20.35
CA ASN A 407 -21.47 -17.91 19.34
C ASN A 407 -21.14 -16.64 18.54
N THR A 408 -20.05 -16.71 17.79
CA THR A 408 -19.78 -15.80 16.68
C THR A 408 -20.27 -16.45 15.37
N TYR A 409 -21.16 -15.77 14.67
CA TYR A 409 -21.69 -16.16 13.38
C TYR A 409 -21.03 -15.34 12.27
N THR A 410 -20.46 -16.02 11.28
CA THR A 410 -19.89 -15.37 10.08
C THR A 410 -20.80 -15.54 8.88
N ILE A 411 -20.74 -14.62 7.93
CA ILE A 411 -21.52 -14.75 6.70
C ILE A 411 -21.02 -15.93 5.83
N SER A 412 -21.94 -16.75 5.32
CA SER A 412 -21.65 -17.73 4.26
C SER A 412 -21.74 -17.04 2.90
N THR A 413 -20.79 -17.28 2.00
CA THR A 413 -20.71 -16.58 0.71
C THR A 413 -21.59 -17.18 -0.38
N SER A 414 -22.22 -18.34 -0.13
CA SER A 414 -23.21 -18.94 -1.02
C SER A 414 -24.23 -19.81 -0.27
N ALA A 415 -25.39 -20.05 -0.87
CA ALA A 415 -26.41 -20.96 -0.35
C ALA A 415 -25.92 -22.43 -0.30
N GLU A 416 -25.03 -22.82 -1.22
CA GLU A 416 -24.40 -24.15 -1.25
C GLU A 416 -23.40 -24.31 -0.10
N GLU A 417 -22.57 -23.29 0.16
CA GLU A 417 -21.67 -23.25 1.32
C GLU A 417 -22.46 -23.25 2.63
N PHE A 418 -23.53 -22.45 2.72
CA PHE A 418 -24.41 -22.44 3.88
C PHE A 418 -25.03 -23.82 4.13
N SER A 419 -25.59 -24.46 3.10
CA SER A 419 -26.16 -25.80 3.22
C SER A 419 -25.12 -26.87 3.59
N ALA A 420 -23.91 -26.79 3.03
CA ALA A 420 -22.83 -27.71 3.33
C ALA A 420 -22.32 -27.55 4.78
N LYS A 421 -22.19 -26.32 5.26
CA LYS A 421 -21.75 -26.03 6.64
C LYS A 421 -22.81 -26.38 7.69
N VAL A 422 -24.09 -26.21 7.36
CA VAL A 422 -25.22 -26.72 8.17
C VAL A 422 -25.13 -28.24 8.32
N LEU A 423 -24.81 -28.96 7.24
CA LEU A 423 -24.63 -30.43 7.27
C LEU A 423 -23.36 -30.86 8.03
N ALA A 424 -22.32 -30.04 8.04
CA ALA A 424 -21.06 -30.28 8.73
C ALA A 424 -21.08 -29.88 10.23
N ALA A 425 -22.20 -29.32 10.72
CA ALA A 425 -22.32 -28.75 12.07
C ALA A 425 -21.23 -27.71 12.40
N GLU A 426 -20.74 -27.00 11.38
CA GLU A 426 -19.79 -25.90 11.60
C GLU A 426 -20.53 -24.74 12.26
N ALA A 427 -20.12 -24.43 13.48
CA ALA A 427 -20.81 -23.48 14.34
C ALA A 427 -20.79 -22.06 13.75
N GLY A 428 -21.96 -21.40 13.74
CA GLY A 428 -22.06 -19.95 13.58
C GLY A 428 -21.95 -19.45 12.14
N GLN A 429 -22.99 -19.65 11.34
CA GLN A 429 -23.09 -19.03 10.01
C GLN A 429 -24.41 -18.29 9.83
N PHE A 430 -24.44 -17.27 8.98
CA PHE A 430 -25.69 -16.69 8.46
C PHE A 430 -25.65 -16.45 6.94
N ASP A 431 -26.79 -16.63 6.28
CA ASP A 431 -26.90 -16.73 4.82
C ASP A 431 -26.83 -15.36 4.11
N ASN A 432 -25.88 -15.13 3.20
CA ASN A 432 -25.80 -13.90 2.41
C ASN A 432 -26.92 -13.73 1.37
N VAL A 433 -27.60 -14.81 0.98
CA VAL A 433 -28.64 -14.76 -0.04
C VAL A 433 -29.94 -14.22 0.53
N THR A 434 -30.28 -14.63 1.75
CA THR A 434 -31.56 -14.33 2.39
C THR A 434 -31.47 -13.38 3.57
N SER A 435 -30.28 -13.11 4.11
CA SER A 435 -30.12 -12.08 5.14
C SER A 435 -30.03 -10.69 4.50
N THR A 436 -30.79 -9.75 5.04
CA THR A 436 -30.92 -8.39 4.50
C THR A 436 -30.85 -7.33 5.59
N PHE A 437 -30.58 -6.09 5.18
CA PHE A 437 -30.62 -4.90 6.02
C PHE A 437 -31.43 -3.81 5.34
N VAL A 438 -32.29 -3.14 6.10
CA VAL A 438 -33.01 -1.93 5.70
C VAL A 438 -32.33 -0.74 6.33
N VAL A 439 -31.92 0.23 5.50
CA VAL A 439 -31.36 1.51 5.96
C VAL A 439 -32.50 2.54 6.05
N ALA A 440 -32.63 3.20 7.20
CA ALA A 440 -33.64 4.22 7.42
C ALA A 440 -33.54 5.38 6.41
N GLY A 441 -34.68 5.79 5.83
CA GLY A 441 -34.76 6.91 4.88
C GLY A 441 -34.52 6.54 3.40
N GLU A 442 -33.97 5.35 3.11
CA GLU A 442 -33.72 4.83 1.76
C GLU A 442 -34.96 4.11 1.20
N ASN A 443 -36.11 4.79 1.02
CA ASN A 443 -37.35 4.25 0.39
C ASN A 443 -37.81 2.80 0.82
N GLY A 444 -37.31 2.26 1.93
CA GLY A 444 -37.54 0.87 2.35
C GLY A 444 -36.80 -0.19 1.52
N GLY A 445 -35.69 0.15 0.86
CA GLY A 445 -34.86 -0.83 0.15
C GLY A 445 -34.19 -1.82 1.11
N GLU A 446 -34.37 -3.12 0.85
CA GLU A 446 -33.62 -4.19 1.50
C GLU A 446 -32.31 -4.43 0.74
N PHE A 447 -31.19 -4.36 1.43
CA PHE A 447 -29.85 -4.60 0.90
C PHE A 447 -29.30 -5.90 1.46
N LYS A 448 -28.58 -6.67 0.64
CA LYS A 448 -27.91 -7.89 1.10
C LYS A 448 -26.56 -7.55 1.74
N PHE A 449 -26.13 -8.44 2.62
CA PHE A 449 -24.79 -8.36 3.20
C PHE A 449 -23.75 -8.93 2.24
N ALA A 450 -22.69 -8.17 1.97
CA ALA A 450 -21.50 -8.61 1.26
C ALA A 450 -20.49 -9.27 2.23
N THR A 451 -20.34 -8.71 3.42
CA THR A 451 -19.54 -9.27 4.52
C THR A 451 -20.25 -9.08 5.85
N GLY A 452 -19.92 -9.88 6.86
CA GLY A 452 -20.39 -9.60 8.22
C GLY A 452 -20.02 -10.63 9.26
N THR A 453 -20.00 -10.17 10.51
CA THR A 453 -19.83 -10.97 11.72
C THR A 453 -20.87 -10.53 12.74
N LEU A 454 -21.63 -11.50 13.24
CA LEU A 454 -22.58 -11.35 14.33
C LEU A 454 -22.03 -12.06 15.55
N THR A 455 -21.91 -11.40 16.69
CA THR A 455 -21.58 -12.04 17.96
C THR A 455 -22.83 -12.08 18.82
N VAL A 456 -23.16 -13.26 19.34
CA VAL A 456 -24.27 -13.48 20.25
C VAL A 456 -23.69 -13.97 21.56
N ASP A 457 -23.94 -13.23 22.63
CA ASP A 457 -23.67 -13.64 24.00
C ASP A 457 -24.99 -13.69 24.79
N ILE A 458 -25.02 -14.49 25.85
CA ILE A 458 -26.20 -14.73 26.67
C ILE A 458 -25.83 -14.53 28.15
N ASP A 459 -26.46 -13.53 28.77
CA ASP A 459 -26.48 -13.40 30.21
C ASP A 459 -27.56 -14.32 30.77
N TRP A 460 -27.12 -15.50 31.24
CA TRP A 460 -28.01 -16.52 31.78
C TRP A 460 -28.65 -16.14 33.13
N ASP A 461 -28.12 -15.14 33.83
CA ASP A 461 -28.66 -14.66 35.11
C ASP A 461 -29.79 -13.67 34.86
N THR A 462 -29.60 -12.72 33.93
CA THR A 462 -30.64 -11.73 33.56
C THR A 462 -31.61 -12.23 32.50
N LYS A 463 -31.30 -13.34 31.82
CA LYS A 463 -32.04 -13.88 30.67
C LYS A 463 -32.08 -12.90 29.49
N GLU A 464 -30.97 -12.20 29.28
CA GLU A 464 -30.81 -11.25 28.19
C GLU A 464 -29.75 -11.72 27.20
N TYR A 465 -29.92 -11.33 25.95
CA TYR A 465 -28.93 -11.41 24.90
C TYR A 465 -28.09 -10.14 24.86
N LEU A 466 -26.82 -10.29 24.51
CA LEU A 466 -25.98 -9.22 23.98
C LEU A 466 -25.60 -9.62 22.55
N ILE A 467 -26.09 -8.87 21.57
CA ILE A 467 -25.87 -9.15 20.16
C ILE A 467 -25.13 -7.95 19.55
N SER A 468 -23.98 -8.20 18.96
CA SER A 468 -23.20 -7.18 18.25
C SER A 468 -23.01 -7.61 16.80
N PHE A 469 -23.16 -6.70 15.86
CA PHE A 469 -22.99 -6.96 14.44
C PHE A 469 -22.07 -5.92 13.79
N TYR A 470 -21.17 -6.41 12.96
CA TYR A 470 -20.33 -5.58 12.09
C TYR A 470 -20.29 -6.19 10.69
N GLY A 471 -20.61 -5.41 9.65
CA GLY A 471 -20.63 -5.93 8.28
C GLY A 471 -20.72 -4.85 7.21
N THR A 472 -20.66 -5.27 5.95
CA THR A 472 -20.79 -4.39 4.77
C THR A 472 -21.92 -4.88 3.88
N LEU A 473 -22.71 -3.95 3.35
CA LEU A 473 -23.79 -4.23 2.39
C LEU A 473 -23.29 -4.18 0.94
N GLU A 474 -24.00 -4.83 0.01
CA GLU A 474 -23.63 -4.87 -1.42
C GLU A 474 -23.53 -3.48 -2.08
N ASN A 475 -24.23 -2.48 -1.54
CA ASN A 475 -24.19 -1.10 -2.00
C ASN A 475 -23.12 -0.23 -1.30
N GLY A 476 -22.28 -0.83 -0.43
CA GLY A 476 -21.12 -0.15 0.16
C GLY A 476 -21.30 0.45 1.55
N TYR A 477 -22.49 0.35 2.15
CA TYR A 477 -22.71 0.77 3.53
C TYR A 477 -21.99 -0.15 4.51
N ILE A 478 -21.43 0.43 5.56
CA ILE A 478 -20.85 -0.30 6.69
C ILE A 478 -21.83 -0.20 7.86
N ILE A 479 -22.19 -1.35 8.41
CA ILE A 479 -23.12 -1.46 9.53
C ILE A 479 -22.33 -1.84 10.77
N GLU A 480 -22.52 -1.08 11.84
CA GLU A 480 -22.09 -1.41 13.18
C GLU A 480 -23.29 -1.27 14.11
N SER A 481 -23.63 -2.33 14.82
CA SER A 481 -24.85 -2.31 15.64
C SER A 481 -24.76 -3.18 16.87
N GLU A 482 -25.49 -2.78 17.91
CA GLU A 482 -25.63 -3.54 19.14
C GLU A 482 -27.10 -3.71 19.54
N TYR A 483 -27.38 -4.80 20.26
CA TYR A 483 -28.65 -5.07 20.90
C TYR A 483 -28.39 -5.69 22.27
N LYS A 484 -29.10 -5.20 23.29
CA LYS A 484 -29.15 -5.82 24.60
C LYS A 484 -30.59 -5.99 25.06
N GLY A 485 -30.99 -7.23 25.36
CA GLY A 485 -32.32 -7.53 25.89
C GLY A 485 -32.83 -8.92 25.57
N ALA A 486 -34.10 -9.17 25.84
CA ALA A 486 -34.75 -10.46 25.54
C ALA A 486 -35.17 -10.55 24.07
N VAL A 487 -34.84 -11.67 23.41
CA VAL A 487 -35.26 -11.94 22.03
C VAL A 487 -36.62 -12.65 22.02
N GLU A 488 -37.66 -12.00 21.48
CA GLU A 488 -38.99 -12.61 21.35
C GLU A 488 -38.90 -13.91 20.53
N GLY A 489 -39.41 -15.03 21.06
CA GLY A 489 -39.40 -16.34 20.38
C GLY A 489 -38.24 -17.26 20.77
N CYS A 490 -37.24 -16.76 21.51
CA CYS A 490 -36.24 -17.59 22.18
C CYS A 490 -36.68 -17.91 23.63
N SER A 491 -36.32 -19.09 24.12
CA SER A 491 -36.54 -19.53 25.51
C SER A 491 -35.21 -19.81 26.20
N LEU A 492 -34.84 -18.95 27.16
CA LEU A 492 -33.64 -19.09 28.00
C LEU A 492 -33.93 -19.79 29.36
N GLU A 493 -35.06 -20.50 29.43
CA GLU A 493 -35.39 -21.36 30.55
C GLU A 493 -34.35 -22.48 30.66
N GLN A 494 -33.89 -22.75 31.89
CA GLN A 494 -32.90 -23.79 32.13
C GLN A 494 -33.49 -25.17 31.82
N SER A 495 -32.75 -25.99 31.08
CA SER A 495 -33.12 -27.40 30.89
C SER A 495 -32.92 -28.18 32.20
N GLU A 496 -33.80 -29.14 32.48
CA GLU A 496 -33.60 -30.15 33.54
C GLU A 496 -33.20 -31.52 32.97
N GLU A 497 -32.77 -31.56 31.71
CA GLU A 497 -32.32 -32.78 31.05
C GLU A 497 -31.06 -33.34 31.72
N VAL A 498 -31.06 -34.66 31.93
CA VAL A 498 -29.93 -35.43 32.45
C VAL A 498 -29.39 -36.30 31.32
N ILE A 499 -28.10 -36.15 31.00
CA ILE A 499 -27.42 -36.82 29.91
C ILE A 499 -26.37 -37.78 30.49
N ASP A 500 -26.55 -39.08 30.28
CA ASP A 500 -25.61 -40.12 30.67
C ASP A 500 -24.60 -40.39 29.55
N VAL A 501 -23.30 -40.35 29.87
CA VAL A 501 -22.20 -40.57 28.91
C VAL A 501 -21.19 -41.58 29.48
N THR A 502 -20.78 -42.55 28.66
CA THR A 502 -19.69 -43.48 29.03
C THR A 502 -18.45 -43.14 28.21
N MET A 503 -17.42 -42.65 28.89
CA MET A 503 -16.13 -42.31 28.30
C MET A 503 -15.30 -43.59 28.11
N ASN A 504 -14.53 -43.66 27.03
CA ASN A 504 -13.76 -44.85 26.66
C ASN A 504 -12.26 -44.58 26.46
N ARG A 505 -11.83 -43.32 26.54
CA ARG A 505 -10.41 -42.93 26.50
C ARG A 505 -10.09 -41.96 27.64
N ALA A 506 -8.90 -42.11 28.23
CA ALA A 506 -8.41 -41.21 29.26
C ALA A 506 -6.92 -40.97 29.13
N TYR A 507 -6.51 -39.71 29.25
CA TYR A 507 -5.10 -39.31 29.33
C TYR A 507 -4.95 -38.18 30.34
N ALA A 508 -3.76 -38.06 30.92
CA ALA A 508 -3.49 -37.05 31.92
C ALA A 508 -2.04 -36.54 31.89
N SER A 509 -1.86 -35.37 32.49
CA SER A 509 -0.56 -34.75 32.76
C SER A 509 -0.55 -34.17 34.16
N SER A 510 0.59 -34.24 34.84
CA SER A 510 0.77 -33.64 36.17
C SER A 510 1.56 -32.34 36.11
N TYR A 511 1.21 -31.44 37.01
CA TYR A 511 1.94 -30.22 37.32
C TYR A 511 2.27 -30.22 38.82
N GLU A 512 3.12 -29.28 39.24
CA GLU A 512 3.42 -29.05 40.66
C GLU A 512 3.87 -30.30 41.43
N SER A 513 4.68 -31.14 40.78
CA SER A 513 5.14 -32.43 41.35
C SER A 513 4.00 -33.40 41.72
N GLY A 514 2.92 -33.40 40.94
CA GLY A 514 1.80 -34.33 41.11
C GLY A 514 0.72 -33.86 42.08
N ALA A 515 0.72 -32.57 42.45
CA ALA A 515 -0.33 -31.94 43.26
C ALA A 515 -1.49 -31.39 42.42
N ASN A 516 -1.30 -31.25 41.11
CA ASN A 516 -2.36 -30.89 40.17
C ASN A 516 -2.32 -31.81 38.93
N TRP A 517 -3.45 -32.43 38.60
CA TRP A 517 -3.62 -33.30 37.44
C TRP A 517 -4.63 -32.74 36.45
N TYR A 518 -4.19 -32.55 35.21
CA TYR A 518 -5.08 -32.30 34.08
C TYR A 518 -5.45 -33.61 33.43
N ILE A 519 -6.71 -34.01 33.55
CA ILE A 519 -7.25 -35.28 33.04
C ILE A 519 -8.22 -34.98 31.93
N THR A 520 -8.06 -35.65 30.80
CA THR A 520 -9.06 -35.62 29.73
C THR A 520 -9.70 -36.98 29.58
N LEU A 521 -11.03 -37.02 29.67
CA LEU A 521 -11.86 -38.17 29.34
C LEU A 521 -12.57 -37.91 28.01
N ALA A 522 -12.61 -38.90 27.13
CA ALA A 522 -13.30 -38.77 25.86
C ALA A 522 -14.13 -40.01 25.52
N GLU A 523 -15.24 -39.79 24.82
CA GLU A 523 -15.99 -40.82 24.10
C GLU A 523 -15.70 -40.68 22.60
N ASN A 524 -15.09 -41.69 21.98
CA ASN A 524 -14.92 -41.70 20.52
C ASN A 524 -16.27 -41.72 19.79
N GLY A 525 -16.44 -40.82 18.82
CA GLY A 525 -17.48 -40.89 17.78
C GLY A 525 -17.01 -41.64 16.53
N GLU A 526 -17.80 -41.57 15.46
CA GLU A 526 -17.37 -42.03 14.13
C GLU A 526 -16.15 -41.19 13.66
N ASP A 527 -15.18 -41.81 12.99
CA ASP A 527 -13.96 -41.17 12.47
C ASP A 527 -12.97 -40.57 13.50
N ASP A 528 -12.88 -41.13 14.71
CA ASP A 528 -11.97 -40.70 15.79
C ASP A 528 -12.20 -39.26 16.33
N VAL A 529 -13.30 -38.61 15.92
CA VAL A 529 -13.75 -37.33 16.50
C VAL A 529 -14.55 -37.63 17.78
N ALA A 530 -14.15 -37.07 18.91
CA ALA A 530 -14.82 -37.33 20.19
C ALA A 530 -16.19 -36.65 20.26
N ASN A 531 -17.26 -37.41 20.51
CA ASN A 531 -18.61 -36.87 20.73
C ASN A 531 -18.69 -36.05 22.02
N TYR A 532 -17.96 -36.49 23.04
CA TYR A 532 -17.81 -35.80 24.31
C TYR A 532 -16.34 -35.82 24.71
N MET A 533 -15.83 -34.68 25.15
CA MET A 533 -14.48 -34.53 25.70
C MET A 533 -14.56 -33.71 26.98
N LEU A 534 -14.37 -34.36 28.11
CA LEU A 534 -14.33 -33.75 29.44
C LEU A 534 -12.89 -33.48 29.84
N LYS A 535 -12.56 -32.23 30.16
CA LYS A 535 -11.29 -31.83 30.76
C LYS A 535 -11.52 -31.52 32.24
N LEU A 536 -10.69 -32.09 33.10
CA LEU A 536 -10.73 -31.94 34.55
C LEU A 536 -9.39 -31.38 35.03
N ASP A 537 -9.43 -30.33 35.84
CA ASP A 537 -8.26 -29.75 36.52
C ASP A 537 -8.32 -30.13 37.99
N VAL A 538 -7.60 -31.18 38.41
CA VAL A 538 -7.81 -31.88 39.67
C VAL A 538 -6.68 -31.62 40.66
N TYR A 539 -6.98 -30.88 41.73
CA TYR A 539 -6.03 -30.59 42.81
C TYR A 539 -6.06 -31.69 43.88
N CYS A 540 -4.90 -32.27 44.18
CA CYS A 540 -4.72 -33.35 45.14
C CYS A 540 -3.40 -33.24 45.92
N LYS A 541 -3.13 -34.16 46.85
CA LYS A 541 -1.80 -34.27 47.46
C LYS A 541 -0.76 -34.69 46.42
N PRO A 542 0.49 -34.20 46.49
CA PRO A 542 1.58 -34.65 45.64
C PRO A 542 1.65 -36.18 45.57
N SER A 543 1.43 -36.74 44.38
CA SER A 543 1.42 -38.19 44.14
C SER A 543 1.76 -38.49 42.69
N GLN A 544 2.32 -39.67 42.43
CA GLN A 544 2.59 -40.15 41.07
C GLN A 544 1.32 -40.58 40.32
N PHE A 545 0.23 -40.79 41.05
CA PHE A 545 -1.05 -41.23 40.53
C PHE A 545 -2.19 -40.58 41.33
N LEU A 546 -3.37 -40.38 40.72
CA LEU A 546 -4.49 -39.76 41.42
C LEU A 546 -5.06 -40.66 42.52
N ALA A 547 -5.14 -40.15 43.74
CA ALA A 547 -5.71 -40.89 44.86
C ALA A 547 -7.24 -41.01 44.75
N ALA A 548 -7.76 -42.13 45.25
CA ALA A 548 -9.19 -42.33 45.42
C ALA A 548 -9.78 -41.23 46.32
N GLY A 549 -10.95 -40.70 45.96
CA GLY A 549 -11.54 -39.57 46.66
C GLY A 549 -12.68 -38.91 45.90
N VAL A 550 -13.17 -37.81 46.47
CA VAL A 550 -14.20 -36.96 45.87
C VAL A 550 -13.62 -35.56 45.67
N TYR A 551 -13.78 -35.03 44.47
CA TYR A 551 -13.31 -33.71 44.07
C TYR A 551 -14.50 -32.85 43.64
N GLN A 552 -14.54 -31.59 44.07
CA GLN A 552 -15.66 -30.68 43.81
C GLN A 552 -15.21 -29.39 43.13
N LEU A 553 -16.02 -28.88 42.21
CA LEU A 553 -15.79 -27.60 41.55
C LEU A 553 -15.65 -26.47 42.56
N GLY A 554 -14.58 -25.70 42.46
CA GLY A 554 -14.34 -24.57 43.34
C GLY A 554 -13.20 -23.67 42.89
N VAL A 555 -13.02 -22.58 43.63
CA VAL A 555 -12.00 -21.55 43.40
C VAL A 555 -10.72 -21.77 44.23
N GLY A 556 -10.55 -22.96 44.81
CA GLY A 556 -9.42 -23.30 45.68
C GLY A 556 -8.38 -24.17 44.97
N THR A 557 -7.11 -24.00 45.33
CA THR A 557 -5.99 -24.84 44.89
C THR A 557 -5.63 -25.93 45.92
N GLY A 558 -6.53 -26.19 46.87
CA GLY A 558 -6.34 -27.19 47.92
C GLY A 558 -6.63 -28.61 47.42
N GLU A 559 -6.31 -29.62 48.22
CA GLU A 559 -6.70 -31.01 47.93
C GLU A 559 -8.22 -31.16 47.86
N GLY A 560 -8.72 -31.91 46.88
CA GLY A 560 -10.13 -32.26 46.75
C GLY A 560 -10.95 -31.28 45.89
N TYR A 561 -10.29 -30.43 45.09
CA TYR A 561 -10.96 -29.45 44.24
C TYR A 561 -10.79 -29.74 42.74
N LEU A 562 -11.82 -29.36 41.98
CA LEU A 562 -11.76 -29.18 40.53
C LEU A 562 -11.63 -27.69 40.23
N GLY A 563 -10.61 -27.29 39.47
CA GLY A 563 -10.40 -25.90 39.06
C GLY A 563 -11.52 -25.41 38.15
N ALA A 564 -12.25 -24.37 38.58
CA ALA A 564 -13.43 -23.88 37.87
C ALA A 564 -13.15 -23.35 36.46
N ASP A 565 -11.98 -22.74 36.24
CA ASP A 565 -11.63 -22.12 34.95
C ASP A 565 -11.15 -23.13 33.90
N ALA A 566 -10.69 -24.29 34.33
CA ALA A 566 -10.07 -25.30 33.48
C ALA A 566 -10.87 -26.61 33.38
N THR A 567 -11.88 -26.80 34.24
CA THR A 567 -12.78 -27.95 34.17
C THR A 567 -13.92 -27.66 33.18
N THR A 568 -13.87 -28.28 32.01
CA THR A 568 -14.74 -27.96 30.87
C THR A 568 -15.22 -29.21 30.15
N LEU A 569 -16.41 -29.15 29.55
CA LEU A 569 -16.97 -30.21 28.72
C LEU A 569 -17.11 -29.71 27.29
N THR A 570 -16.45 -30.35 26.35
CA THR A 570 -16.71 -30.14 24.93
C THR A 570 -17.66 -31.22 24.43
N VAL A 571 -18.73 -30.81 23.76
CA VAL A 571 -19.67 -31.72 23.09
C VAL A 571 -19.58 -31.45 21.58
N ALA A 572 -19.36 -32.49 20.79
CA ALA A 572 -19.26 -32.38 19.33
C ALA A 572 -20.51 -31.69 18.77
N GLY A 573 -20.31 -30.70 17.90
CA GLY A 573 -21.37 -29.86 17.34
C GLY A 573 -22.01 -28.87 18.32
N GLN A 574 -21.74 -28.94 19.63
CA GLN A 574 -22.33 -28.00 20.60
C GLN A 574 -21.32 -27.04 21.25
N GLY A 575 -20.02 -27.27 21.02
CA GLY A 575 -18.96 -26.43 21.54
C GLY A 575 -18.55 -26.79 22.96
N GLN A 576 -17.93 -25.84 23.66
CA GLN A 576 -17.38 -26.02 25.00
C GLN A 576 -18.29 -25.39 26.05
N TYR A 577 -18.61 -26.15 27.08
CA TYR A 577 -19.35 -25.73 28.26
C TYR A 577 -18.43 -25.62 29.47
N ASN A 578 -18.67 -24.57 30.25
CA ASN A 578 -18.16 -24.47 31.61
C ASN A 578 -19.21 -25.01 32.59
N PHE A 579 -18.75 -25.72 33.60
CA PHE A 579 -19.62 -26.22 34.66
C PHE A 579 -19.95 -25.09 35.64
N THR A 580 -21.21 -25.03 36.06
CA THR A 580 -21.64 -24.22 37.23
C THR A 580 -21.49 -25.03 38.52
N GLU A 581 -21.65 -26.34 38.43
CA GLU A 581 -21.45 -27.31 39.49
C GLU A 581 -20.80 -28.55 38.88
N ALA A 582 -19.79 -29.12 39.53
CA ALA A 582 -19.24 -30.42 39.15
C ALA A 582 -18.70 -31.19 40.35
N ARG A 583 -18.85 -32.51 40.31
CA ARG A 583 -18.33 -33.45 41.29
C ARG A 583 -17.73 -34.65 40.58
N LEU A 584 -16.45 -34.91 40.84
CA LEU A 584 -15.74 -36.10 40.42
C LEU A 584 -15.61 -37.06 41.61
N THR A 585 -15.90 -38.33 41.40
CA THR A 585 -15.59 -39.42 42.34
C THR A 585 -14.61 -40.36 41.67
N VAL A 586 -13.51 -40.66 42.35
CA VAL A 586 -12.42 -41.52 41.86
C VAL A 586 -12.28 -42.71 42.78
N GLU A 587 -12.27 -43.90 42.20
CA GLU A 587 -11.78 -45.12 42.83
C GLU A 587 -10.55 -45.61 42.08
N THR A 588 -9.54 -46.04 42.82
CA THR A 588 -8.27 -46.53 42.27
C THR A 588 -8.12 -48.01 42.59
N ASN A 589 -8.02 -48.86 41.57
CA ASN A 589 -7.74 -50.28 41.72
C ASN A 589 -6.24 -50.52 41.48
N LEU A 590 -5.51 -50.70 42.59
CA LEU A 590 -4.06 -50.90 42.56
C LEU A 590 -3.67 -52.23 41.90
N ALA A 591 -4.46 -53.29 42.09
CA ALA A 591 -4.14 -54.62 41.55
C ALA A 591 -4.24 -54.66 40.01
N ASP A 592 -5.30 -54.05 39.46
CA ASP A 592 -5.52 -54.01 38.01
C ASP A 592 -4.86 -52.79 37.34
N LYS A 593 -4.30 -51.87 38.15
CA LYS A 593 -3.74 -50.58 37.71
C LYS A 593 -4.74 -49.76 36.90
N THR A 594 -5.98 -49.69 37.38
CA THR A 594 -7.09 -48.98 36.71
C THR A 594 -7.78 -47.99 37.65
N TYR A 595 -8.53 -47.08 37.03
CA TYR A 595 -9.39 -46.10 37.67
C TYR A 595 -10.84 -46.35 37.32
N THR A 596 -11.72 -46.06 38.29
CA THR A 596 -13.14 -45.80 38.05
C THR A 596 -13.38 -44.33 38.35
N MET A 597 -13.83 -43.56 37.37
CA MET A 597 -14.14 -42.14 37.52
C MET A 597 -15.62 -41.91 37.20
N VAL A 598 -16.33 -41.21 38.09
CA VAL A 598 -17.72 -40.80 37.88
C VAL A 598 -17.82 -39.30 38.09
N VAL A 599 -18.27 -38.58 37.08
CA VAL A 599 -18.43 -37.13 37.08
C VAL A 599 -19.90 -36.79 36.94
N SER A 600 -20.41 -35.97 37.85
CA SER A 600 -21.71 -35.31 37.71
C SER A 600 -21.46 -33.82 37.61
N GLY A 601 -21.94 -33.17 36.55
CA GLY A 601 -21.76 -31.74 36.39
C GLY A 601 -22.93 -31.06 35.68
N ARG A 602 -23.29 -29.88 36.16
CA ARG A 602 -24.31 -29.02 35.57
C ARG A 602 -23.64 -27.90 34.78
N VAL A 603 -24.10 -27.65 33.56
CA VAL A 603 -23.61 -26.55 32.72
C VAL A 603 -24.59 -25.37 32.74
N ARG A 604 -24.17 -24.21 32.26
CA ARG A 604 -24.94 -22.94 32.38
C ARG A 604 -26.34 -22.97 31.73
N ASP A 605 -26.54 -23.78 30.69
CA ASP A 605 -27.86 -23.94 30.06
C ASP A 605 -28.85 -24.80 30.87
N GLY A 606 -28.41 -25.31 32.04
CA GLY A 606 -29.21 -26.08 32.99
C GLY A 606 -29.02 -27.59 32.89
N ARG A 607 -28.53 -28.12 31.76
CA ARG A 607 -28.34 -29.56 31.57
C ARG A 607 -27.36 -30.15 32.58
N THR A 608 -27.64 -31.37 32.99
CA THR A 608 -26.78 -32.15 33.89
C THR A 608 -26.17 -33.31 33.11
N PHE A 609 -24.85 -33.42 33.13
CA PHE A 609 -24.09 -34.52 32.53
C PHE A 609 -23.63 -35.48 33.62
N LEU A 610 -23.91 -36.76 33.43
CA LEU A 610 -23.44 -37.87 34.24
C LEU A 610 -22.47 -38.69 33.39
N MET A 611 -21.18 -38.54 33.63
CA MET A 611 -20.12 -39.14 32.82
C MET A 611 -19.40 -40.20 33.64
N SER A 612 -19.09 -41.36 33.04
CA SER A 612 -18.34 -42.43 33.71
C SER A 612 -17.17 -42.92 32.85
N TYR A 613 -16.09 -43.36 33.51
CA TYR A 613 -14.92 -43.95 32.88
C TYR A 613 -14.39 -45.10 33.74
N VAL A 614 -13.99 -46.21 33.10
CA VAL A 614 -13.28 -47.30 33.76
C VAL A 614 -12.10 -47.73 32.90
N GLY A 615 -10.88 -47.67 33.42
CA GLY A 615 -9.69 -48.10 32.67
C GLY A 615 -8.37 -47.48 33.14
N LYS A 616 -7.35 -47.60 32.30
CA LYS A 616 -6.02 -47.01 32.53
C LYS A 616 -5.97 -45.59 31.99
N VAL A 617 -5.31 -44.69 32.70
CA VAL A 617 -5.14 -43.30 32.26
C VAL A 617 -3.72 -43.11 31.74
N ASP A 618 -3.58 -42.85 30.45
CA ASP A 618 -2.27 -42.63 29.82
C ASP A 618 -1.60 -41.38 30.43
N GLY A 619 -0.33 -41.48 30.84
CA GLY A 619 0.38 -40.38 31.51
C GLY A 619 0.15 -40.27 33.02
N MET A 620 -0.66 -41.16 33.62
CA MET A 620 -0.87 -41.29 35.06
C MET A 620 -0.82 -42.77 35.47
N GLU A 621 0.34 -43.39 35.29
CA GLU A 621 0.51 -44.82 35.55
C GLU A 621 0.55 -45.13 37.06
N ILE A 622 -0.24 -46.13 37.47
CA ILE A 622 -0.15 -46.70 38.81
C ILE A 622 1.05 -47.67 38.81
N VAL A 623 2.16 -47.21 39.38
CA VAL A 623 3.36 -48.02 39.61
C VAL A 623 3.21 -48.80 40.93
N ASP A 624 3.52 -50.09 40.92
CA ASP A 624 3.41 -50.94 42.11
C ASP A 624 4.44 -50.50 43.16
N ALA A 625 4.00 -50.40 44.42
CA ALA A 625 4.92 -50.34 45.56
C ALA A 625 5.70 -51.66 45.77
N GLU A 626 5.21 -52.78 45.19
CA GLU A 626 5.76 -54.13 45.39
C GLU A 626 6.98 -54.48 44.52
N ASP A 627 7.36 -53.65 43.53
CA ASP A 627 8.58 -53.86 42.73
C ASP A 627 9.84 -53.26 43.39
N THR A 628 9.80 -53.08 44.72
CA THR A 628 10.99 -52.71 45.48
C THR A 628 11.72 -54.01 45.87
N PRO A 629 12.95 -54.28 45.38
CA PRO A 629 13.71 -55.45 45.80
C PRO A 629 13.80 -55.45 47.34
N THR A 630 13.40 -56.55 47.98
CA THR A 630 13.48 -56.71 49.44
C THR A 630 14.93 -56.68 49.95
N GLU A 631 15.90 -56.85 49.06
CA GLU A 631 17.33 -56.61 49.29
C GLU A 631 17.92 -55.80 48.13
N ILE A 632 18.30 -54.55 48.39
CA ILE A 632 19.13 -53.76 47.48
C ILE A 632 20.59 -53.97 47.86
N THR A 633 21.43 -54.35 46.90
CA THR A 633 22.88 -54.37 47.08
C THR A 633 23.46 -52.98 46.79
N TRP A 634 23.71 -52.22 47.86
CA TRP A 634 24.38 -50.92 47.78
C TRP A 634 25.87 -51.11 47.51
N SER A 635 26.37 -50.50 46.44
CA SER A 635 27.73 -50.77 45.96
C SER A 635 28.62 -49.53 45.89
N THR A 636 28.02 -48.35 45.76
CA THR A 636 28.75 -47.10 45.58
C THR A 636 28.43 -46.13 46.71
N PHE A 637 29.48 -45.70 47.41
CA PHE A 637 29.40 -44.71 48.47
C PHE A 637 30.38 -43.58 48.13
N SER A 638 29.85 -42.38 47.99
CA SER A 638 30.63 -41.17 47.79
C SER A 638 30.16 -40.07 48.71
N ALA A 639 31.06 -39.21 49.15
CA ALA A 639 30.76 -38.09 49.98
C ALA A 639 31.35 -36.81 49.41
N ARG A 640 30.68 -35.70 49.67
CA ARG A 640 31.12 -34.36 49.31
C ARG A 640 30.95 -33.42 50.49
N LYS A 641 32.03 -32.76 50.90
CA LYS A 641 31.96 -31.65 51.86
C LYS A 641 31.53 -30.38 51.13
N TRP A 642 30.44 -29.75 51.54
CA TRP A 642 29.95 -28.51 50.93
C TRP A 642 30.62 -27.28 51.54
N TYR A 643 30.43 -27.08 52.85
CA TYR A 643 31.03 -26.00 53.63
C TYR A 643 30.94 -26.32 55.12
N SER A 644 31.88 -25.81 55.92
CA SER A 644 31.90 -25.99 57.37
C SER A 644 31.82 -27.47 57.78
N ASP A 645 30.76 -27.87 58.45
CA ASP A 645 30.46 -29.20 58.95
C ASP A 645 29.40 -29.92 58.11
N ASN A 646 29.01 -29.36 56.95
CA ASN A 646 28.00 -29.93 56.07
C ASN A 646 28.61 -30.89 55.04
N TRP A 647 28.06 -32.09 54.98
CA TRP A 647 28.45 -33.18 54.10
C TRP A 647 27.24 -33.75 53.37
N GLU A 648 27.41 -34.09 52.09
CA GLU A 648 26.46 -34.91 51.36
C GLU A 648 27.05 -36.33 51.25
N LEU A 649 26.36 -37.34 51.75
CA LEU A 649 26.68 -38.75 51.53
C LEU A 649 25.71 -39.32 50.49
N THR A 650 26.24 -39.73 49.34
CA THR A 650 25.50 -40.38 48.27
C THR A 650 25.77 -41.88 48.27
N ILE A 651 24.69 -42.65 48.23
CA ILE A 651 24.67 -44.11 48.22
C ILE A 651 23.91 -44.56 46.97
N LYS A 652 24.50 -45.47 46.20
CA LYS A 652 23.87 -46.04 45.01
C LYS A 652 23.96 -47.55 44.99
N ASP A 653 22.95 -48.19 44.41
CA ASP A 653 23.01 -49.59 44.02
C ASP A 653 23.90 -49.79 42.77
N SER A 654 24.16 -51.05 42.41
CA SER A 654 25.08 -51.36 41.30
C SER A 654 24.60 -50.97 39.91
N THR A 655 23.30 -50.73 39.75
CA THR A 655 22.68 -50.31 38.48
C THR A 655 22.37 -48.81 38.44
N GLU A 656 22.61 -48.09 39.54
CA GLU A 656 22.18 -46.71 39.77
C GLU A 656 20.66 -46.49 39.64
N GLN A 657 19.86 -47.56 39.73
CA GLN A 657 18.40 -47.48 39.76
C GLN A 657 17.90 -46.82 41.05
N TYR A 658 18.62 -47.00 42.14
CA TYR A 658 18.31 -46.42 43.44
C TYR A 658 19.49 -45.58 43.94
N THR A 659 19.22 -44.31 44.18
CA THR A 659 20.16 -43.33 44.70
C THR A 659 19.58 -42.67 45.95
N ILE A 660 20.33 -42.72 47.06
CA ILE A 660 20.03 -42.01 48.30
C ILE A 660 21.10 -40.95 48.50
N ALA A 661 20.72 -39.70 48.72
CA ALA A 661 21.64 -38.65 49.11
C ALA A 661 21.19 -38.04 50.45
N PHE A 662 22.05 -38.14 51.46
CA PHE A 662 21.84 -37.52 52.76
C PHE A 662 22.61 -36.21 52.82
N ASP A 663 21.93 -35.10 53.10
CA ASP A 663 22.55 -33.84 53.49
C ASP A 663 22.71 -33.85 55.03
N MET A 664 23.95 -33.81 55.50
CA MET A 664 24.34 -34.20 56.84
C MET A 664 25.14 -33.09 57.52
N ARG A 665 24.74 -32.72 58.75
CA ARG A 665 25.57 -31.90 59.63
C ARG A 665 26.39 -32.79 60.55
N THR A 666 27.70 -32.56 60.56
CA THR A 666 28.67 -33.33 61.37
C THR A 666 29.08 -32.63 62.66
N GLY A 667 28.72 -31.35 62.85
CA GLY A 667 28.98 -30.59 64.06
C GLY A 667 30.46 -30.17 64.26
N ASP A 668 31.40 -30.68 63.46
CA ASP A 668 32.81 -30.30 63.50
C ASP A 668 33.29 -29.85 62.11
N SER A 669 33.54 -28.55 61.99
CA SER A 669 34.02 -27.95 60.74
C SER A 669 35.52 -28.19 60.48
N SER A 670 36.28 -28.58 61.51
CA SER A 670 37.74 -28.69 61.47
C SER A 670 38.24 -30.00 60.84
N ILE A 671 37.39 -31.02 60.76
CA ILE A 671 37.72 -32.34 60.22
C ILE A 671 37.38 -32.45 58.72
N ASN A 672 38.21 -33.16 57.97
CA ASN A 672 38.02 -33.40 56.53
C ASN A 672 37.54 -34.82 56.21
N TYR A 673 36.98 -35.50 57.21
CA TYR A 673 36.34 -36.81 57.10
C TYR A 673 34.96 -36.77 57.77
N ILE A 674 34.11 -37.76 57.52
CA ILE A 674 32.81 -37.85 58.21
C ILE A 674 33.04 -38.51 59.58
N PRO A 675 32.77 -37.86 60.72
CA PRO A 675 33.06 -38.42 62.02
C PRO A 675 32.16 -39.62 62.35
N SER A 676 32.68 -40.53 63.15
CA SER A 676 31.90 -41.66 63.67
C SER A 676 30.71 -41.16 64.49
N ASN A 677 29.49 -41.45 64.05
CA ASN A 677 28.27 -41.12 64.79
C ASN A 677 27.03 -41.84 64.23
N ILE A 678 25.91 -41.71 64.95
CA ILE A 678 24.57 -42.04 64.48
C ILE A 678 23.89 -40.73 64.07
N TYR A 679 23.58 -40.63 62.79
CA TYR A 679 22.89 -39.52 62.17
C TYR A 679 21.42 -39.89 61.98
N VAL A 680 20.51 -39.04 62.44
CA VAL A 680 19.06 -39.24 62.31
C VAL A 680 18.41 -38.07 61.56
N LEU A 681 17.25 -38.31 60.96
CA LEU A 681 16.47 -37.27 60.30
C LEU A 681 16.07 -36.16 61.29
N GLY A 682 16.31 -34.90 60.94
CA GLY A 682 16.00 -33.76 61.80
C GLY A 682 15.72 -32.46 61.02
N GLU A 683 15.00 -31.55 61.67
CA GLU A 683 14.79 -30.18 61.19
C GLU A 683 15.65 -29.24 62.05
N SER A 684 16.53 -28.49 61.42
CA SER A 684 17.68 -27.75 62.00
C SER A 684 17.44 -26.95 63.29
N TYR A 685 18.55 -26.75 64.04
CA TYR A 685 18.89 -25.62 64.94
C TYR A 685 19.06 -25.82 66.46
N VAL A 686 19.23 -27.02 66.98
CA VAL A 686 19.75 -27.17 68.36
C VAL A 686 20.63 -28.40 68.51
N ASP A 687 21.92 -28.17 68.23
CA ASP A 687 23.09 -28.95 68.65
C ASP A 687 23.23 -30.42 68.21
N THR A 688 24.28 -30.59 67.40
CA THR A 688 25.14 -31.76 67.23
C THR A 688 24.53 -32.95 66.50
N ILE A 689 24.67 -32.91 65.17
CA ILE A 689 24.68 -34.07 64.25
C ILE A 689 23.31 -34.59 63.81
N TYR A 690 22.92 -34.31 62.56
CA TYR A 690 21.62 -34.70 61.99
C TYR A 690 21.64 -34.77 60.45
N ILE A 691 20.57 -35.33 59.86
CA ILE A 691 20.29 -35.38 58.41
C ILE A 691 19.15 -34.39 58.09
N ASP A 692 19.38 -33.44 57.19
CA ASP A 692 18.39 -32.45 56.79
C ASP A 692 17.41 -33.01 55.75
N ASN A 693 16.14 -33.17 56.15
CA ASN A 693 15.11 -33.71 55.26
C ASN A 693 14.78 -32.80 54.06
N ASN A 694 15.02 -31.49 54.17
CA ASN A 694 14.71 -30.56 53.08
C ASN A 694 15.68 -30.68 51.90
N TYR A 695 16.89 -31.17 52.16
CA TYR A 695 17.95 -31.25 51.16
C TYR A 695 18.33 -32.69 50.80
N SER A 696 18.05 -33.65 51.68
CA SER A 696 18.22 -35.07 51.38
C SER A 696 17.25 -35.53 50.29
N THR A 697 17.68 -36.46 49.44
CA THR A 697 16.87 -36.98 48.32
C THR A 697 16.89 -38.49 48.18
N PHE A 698 15.78 -39.03 47.66
CA PHE A 698 15.68 -40.39 47.13
C PHE A 698 15.35 -40.30 45.64
N ASN A 699 16.19 -40.86 44.77
CA ASN A 699 16.11 -40.74 43.31
C ASN A 699 15.89 -39.29 42.82
N GLY A 700 16.49 -38.31 43.51
CA GLY A 700 16.38 -36.88 43.21
C GLY A 700 15.17 -36.17 43.84
N SER A 701 14.19 -36.89 44.40
CA SER A 701 13.03 -36.31 45.09
C SER A 701 13.38 -35.86 46.50
N LYS A 702 13.11 -34.59 46.82
CA LYS A 702 13.29 -34.00 48.16
C LYS A 702 12.15 -34.37 49.11
N LYS A 703 12.39 -34.28 50.44
CA LYS A 703 11.41 -34.62 51.49
C LYS A 703 10.82 -36.02 51.35
N ALA A 704 11.58 -36.93 50.75
CA ALA A 704 11.13 -38.28 50.49
C ALA A 704 11.14 -39.16 51.76
N PHE A 705 11.78 -38.72 52.85
CA PHE A 705 12.01 -39.53 54.04
C PHE A 705 10.98 -39.25 55.14
N GLU A 706 10.39 -40.32 55.66
CA GLU A 706 9.62 -40.36 56.91
C GLU A 706 10.57 -40.54 58.11
N SER A 707 11.55 -41.44 57.98
CA SER A 707 12.60 -41.65 58.99
C SER A 707 13.92 -42.09 58.37
N VAL A 708 15.03 -41.74 59.02
CA VAL A 708 16.39 -42.18 58.66
C VAL A 708 17.20 -42.42 59.92
N THR A 709 17.91 -43.55 59.97
CA THR A 709 19.00 -43.83 60.91
C THR A 709 20.23 -44.23 60.10
N LEU A 710 21.33 -43.49 60.24
CA LEU A 710 22.58 -43.73 59.53
C LEU A 710 23.72 -43.79 60.55
N ASN A 711 24.32 -44.96 60.72
CA ASN A 711 25.47 -45.18 61.58
C ASN A 711 26.74 -45.19 60.74
N ILE A 712 27.71 -44.36 61.09
CA ILE A 712 29.02 -44.27 60.46
C ILE A 712 30.07 -44.52 61.53
N GLU A 713 31.02 -45.40 61.24
CA GLU A 713 32.23 -45.63 62.01
C GLU A 713 33.44 -45.40 61.11
N TYR A 714 34.21 -44.35 61.39
CA TYR A 714 35.49 -44.08 60.74
C TYR A 714 36.62 -44.86 61.43
N ILE A 715 37.36 -45.64 60.65
CA ILE A 715 38.51 -46.44 61.11
C ILE A 715 39.80 -45.71 60.72
N GLU A 716 40.36 -44.97 61.66
CA GLU A 716 41.54 -44.10 61.44
C GLU A 716 42.75 -44.88 60.89
N ALA A 717 43.00 -46.09 61.39
CA ALA A 717 44.18 -46.89 61.01
C ALA A 717 44.19 -47.33 59.53
N SER A 718 43.02 -47.56 58.94
CA SER A 718 42.86 -47.97 57.54
C SER A 718 42.28 -46.88 56.65
N GLN A 719 41.89 -45.74 57.22
CA GLN A 719 41.20 -44.64 56.55
C GLN A 719 39.95 -45.11 55.79
N THR A 720 39.22 -46.07 56.36
CA THR A 720 37.98 -46.64 55.82
C THR A 720 36.80 -46.38 56.74
N TYR A 721 35.59 -46.66 56.25
CA TYR A 721 34.34 -46.50 56.98
C TYR A 721 33.60 -47.83 57.08
N ASN A 722 32.96 -48.09 58.21
CA ASN A 722 31.81 -48.97 58.29
C ASN A 722 30.55 -48.11 58.33
N VAL A 723 29.63 -48.32 57.40
CA VAL A 723 28.37 -47.60 57.31
C VAL A 723 27.24 -48.61 57.41
N SER A 724 26.20 -48.30 58.18
CA SER A 724 24.92 -49.00 58.14
C SER A 724 23.78 -48.01 58.19
N PHE A 725 22.72 -48.22 57.42
CA PHE A 725 21.56 -47.33 57.43
C PHE A 725 20.24 -48.08 57.36
N GLU A 726 19.20 -47.43 57.89
CA GLU A 726 17.80 -47.80 57.81
C GLU A 726 17.00 -46.54 57.42
N VAL A 727 16.18 -46.65 56.39
CA VAL A 727 15.44 -45.53 55.78
C VAL A 727 14.00 -45.97 55.56
N LYS A 728 13.05 -45.11 55.93
CA LYS A 728 11.64 -45.24 55.56
C LYS A 728 11.20 -44.03 54.76
N LEU A 729 10.62 -44.25 53.58
CA LEU A 729 10.09 -43.20 52.73
C LEU A 729 8.65 -42.83 53.12
N VAL A 730 8.23 -41.62 52.74
CA VAL A 730 6.85 -41.13 52.95
C VAL A 730 5.78 -41.94 52.23
N ASP A 731 6.16 -42.70 51.20
CA ASP A 731 5.30 -43.63 50.48
C ASP A 731 5.25 -45.04 51.12
N GLY A 732 5.93 -45.23 52.25
CA GLY A 732 5.94 -46.48 53.02
C GLY A 732 7.03 -47.47 52.65
N ARG A 733 7.84 -47.21 51.62
CA ARG A 733 8.98 -48.10 51.27
C ARG A 733 10.08 -48.01 52.31
N GLU A 734 10.71 -49.15 52.62
CA GLU A 734 11.79 -49.26 53.58
C GLU A 734 13.06 -49.81 52.93
N PHE A 735 14.20 -49.21 53.25
CA PHE A 735 15.51 -49.61 52.75
C PHE A 735 16.50 -49.74 53.91
N ASN A 736 17.37 -50.72 53.82
CA ASN A 736 18.52 -50.84 54.70
C ASN A 736 19.76 -51.22 53.90
N GLY A 737 20.93 -51.00 54.49
CA GLY A 737 22.19 -51.32 53.83
C GLY A 737 23.38 -51.26 54.77
N THR A 738 24.46 -51.94 54.40
CA THR A 738 25.76 -51.85 55.06
C THR A 738 26.87 -51.68 54.04
N TYR A 739 27.97 -51.07 54.45
CA TYR A 739 29.16 -50.86 53.63
C TYR A 739 30.41 -50.86 54.50
N SER A 740 31.50 -51.45 53.99
CA SER A 740 32.82 -51.37 54.60
C SER A 740 33.85 -51.07 53.52
N GLY A 741 34.53 -49.92 53.62
CA GLY A 741 35.50 -49.51 52.60
C GLY A 741 35.81 -48.01 52.60
N ALA A 742 36.50 -47.56 51.55
CA ALA A 742 36.82 -46.15 51.36
C ALA A 742 35.66 -45.42 50.66
N ILE A 743 35.19 -44.32 51.25
CA ILE A 743 34.14 -43.48 50.65
C ILE A 743 34.78 -42.45 49.72
N ALA A 744 34.45 -42.48 48.43
CA ALA A 744 35.02 -41.56 47.45
C ALA A 744 34.67 -40.10 47.78
N GLY A 745 35.64 -39.19 47.75
CA GLY A 745 35.42 -37.75 48.02
C GLY A 745 35.47 -37.36 49.51
N SER A 746 35.62 -38.32 50.42
CA SER A 746 36.05 -38.07 51.81
C SER A 746 37.53 -38.47 51.95
N PRO A 747 38.48 -37.51 52.01
CA PRO A 747 39.90 -37.85 52.07
C PRO A 747 40.25 -38.64 53.34
N ALA A 748 41.17 -39.58 53.15
CA ALA A 748 42.01 -40.16 54.19
C ALA A 748 42.55 -39.07 55.13
N ALA A 749 42.32 -39.21 56.45
CA ALA A 749 42.83 -38.30 57.47
C ALA A 749 44.35 -38.12 57.40
#